data_AF-A0A0Q5X1W0-F1
#
_entry.id   AF-A0A0Q5X1W0-F1
#
_cell.length_a   1.000
_cell.length_b   1.000
_cell.length_c   1.000
_cell.angle_alpha   90.00
_cell.angle_beta   90.00
_cell.angle_gamma   90.00
#
_symmetry.space_group_name_H-M   'P 1'
#
loop_
_entity.id
_entity.type
_entity.pdbx_description
1 polymer ?
#
loop_
_entity_poly.entity_id
_entity_poly.type
_entity_poly.pdbx_seq_one_letter_code
_entity_poly.pdbx_strand_id
1 'polypeptide(L)'
;MTSLPACLRLVDPRPVTQGWRLVLTAPGLHTEPSGLTDDDGIPALVPGTVAEALEAAGLFDRTAPHPLNGQDAWFLTVLEDERPGEALLRFEGLATIADVFLNGEKILSSQSMFTRHAVSVRLTGDKDRLAICCRALLPHLSRKLKRARWRTKMIVPAGLRGVRTTTLGYMPGWCPEIQAAGPYRPVTLERPQETAVGAVNIAAALDADGTGHLTVRFETTTTLPIRLCCAGHVTDMSVEDGHAEATLVLPGIAPWWPRSHGEPRLHDVEILVNGDRIALGRTGFRRTEIDRGADGTHFALKVNGVDVFCRGAVWTNADIARLPGDRTAYAPWLHLAAEANMNMIRIGGTMTYETQAFFALCDELGLMVWQDVMLANFDYPAEDEVFAEALREEVETLLQMTRASPSLVIVCGGSEMYQQAAMMGLAERVWAGPLTETLLPGIVADLRPDLVYVPNSPFGGAQPFSPNAGVGHYYGVGAYERPLEDARRADVRFAAECLAFSNVPEQATLDTHLPVAPVHDPRWKARVPRDRDASWDFEDTRDHYLGLLYGLDPARLRREDPARYLDLSRAVTGEVVEATFSEWRRTGSGCGGALVWTLQDLLAGAGWGLVDATGLPKPVWHAARRAFRPVQVLLLDEGTNGLDVHLVNDTADAVPVRLELTCLRAGRQPVVSGRHETVLAPRSKRRLAATDLFGAFYDTTYAFRFAGPQHDVTEARLVSSETNMVIADAFHFPLGRRAAIHDATLTAAVVDIAGGFAVDIATDRFAQSIHIVCPGFLPSDNWFHLAPGPARRIGLMPLPAADADATSTRPACEITAIGSAFPVHV
;
A
#
# COMPACT_ATOMS: atom_id res chain seq x y z
N MET A 1 -12.38 -55.25 0.48
CA MET A 1 -11.90 -53.86 0.29
C MET A 1 -12.76 -53.25 -0.81
N THR A 2 -13.93 -52.75 -0.42
CA THR A 2 -14.83 -52.00 -1.28
C THR A 2 -14.24 -50.61 -1.49
N SER A 3 -14.06 -50.21 -2.74
CA SER A 3 -13.60 -48.88 -3.13
C SER A 3 -14.52 -47.81 -2.55
N LEU A 4 -13.93 -46.83 -1.88
CA LEU A 4 -14.59 -45.62 -1.39
C LEU A 4 -15.32 -44.89 -2.54
N PRO A 5 -16.50 -44.28 -2.31
CA PRO A 5 -17.11 -43.39 -3.29
C PRO A 5 -16.19 -42.18 -3.51
N ALA A 6 -15.88 -41.88 -4.77
CA ALA A 6 -15.26 -40.61 -5.14
C ALA A 6 -16.30 -39.49 -4.95
N CYS A 7 -16.13 -38.63 -3.95
CA CYS A 7 -16.56 -37.22 -3.91
C CYS A 7 -16.68 -36.73 -2.46
N LEU A 8 -15.75 -35.87 -2.05
CA LEU A 8 -15.88 -34.86 -0.99
C LEU A 8 -14.68 -33.92 -1.18
N ARG A 9 -14.76 -33.07 -2.21
CA ARG A 9 -13.75 -32.04 -2.49
C ARG A 9 -14.44 -30.67 -2.45
N LEU A 10 -13.70 -29.68 -2.00
CA LEU A 10 -14.04 -28.28 -2.28
C LEU A 10 -14.07 -28.09 -3.80
N VAL A 11 -14.82 -27.11 -4.27
CA VAL A 11 -14.66 -26.61 -5.64
C VAL A 11 -13.18 -26.20 -5.78
N ASP A 12 -12.39 -26.99 -6.49
CA ASP A 12 -11.08 -26.54 -6.97
C ASP A 12 -11.22 -26.36 -8.48
N PRO A 13 -11.57 -25.15 -8.94
CA PRO A 13 -11.80 -24.87 -10.34
C PRO A 13 -10.51 -25.16 -11.11
N ARG A 14 -10.56 -25.97 -12.17
CA ARG A 14 -9.37 -26.23 -12.99
C ARG A 14 -9.00 -24.94 -13.73
N PRO A 15 -7.80 -24.37 -13.53
CA PRO A 15 -7.38 -23.20 -14.28
C PRO A 15 -7.18 -23.52 -15.76
N VAL A 16 -7.66 -22.65 -16.65
CA VAL A 16 -7.41 -22.70 -18.09
C VAL A 16 -6.25 -21.77 -18.40
N THR A 17 -5.02 -22.24 -18.20
CA THR A 17 -3.80 -21.40 -18.26
C THR A 17 -2.93 -21.67 -19.49
N GLN A 18 -3.17 -22.76 -20.21
CA GLN A 18 -2.28 -23.22 -21.30
C GLN A 18 -2.88 -22.92 -22.69
N GLY A 19 -2.00 -22.86 -23.69
CA GLY A 19 -2.38 -22.79 -25.10
C GLY A 19 -2.92 -21.45 -25.60
N TRP A 20 -2.89 -20.41 -24.77
CA TRP A 20 -3.41 -19.10 -25.14
C TRP A 20 -2.54 -18.37 -26.17
N ARG A 21 -3.20 -17.80 -27.18
CA ARG A 21 -2.61 -16.91 -28.18
C ARG A 21 -3.36 -15.59 -28.23
N LEU A 22 -2.64 -14.50 -28.46
CA LEU A 22 -3.17 -13.17 -28.67
C LEU A 22 -3.08 -12.79 -30.14
N VAL A 23 -4.20 -12.38 -30.73
CA VAL A 23 -4.28 -11.75 -32.06
C VAL A 23 -4.89 -10.35 -31.91
N LEU A 24 -4.23 -9.34 -32.47
CA LEU A 24 -4.73 -7.96 -32.47
C LEU A 24 -5.30 -7.61 -33.83
N THR A 25 -6.52 -7.06 -33.86
CA THR A 25 -7.21 -6.68 -35.09
C THR A 25 -7.73 -5.25 -35.03
N ALA A 26 -8.04 -4.66 -36.19
CA ALA A 26 -8.77 -3.40 -36.21
C ALA A 26 -10.14 -3.54 -35.51
N PRO A 27 -10.65 -2.48 -34.86
CA PRO A 27 -11.93 -2.54 -34.14
C PRO A 27 -13.07 -3.05 -35.00
N GLY A 28 -13.75 -4.11 -34.56
CA GLY A 28 -14.91 -4.67 -35.25
C GLY A 28 -14.60 -5.34 -36.60
N LEU A 29 -13.33 -5.58 -36.94
CA LEU A 29 -12.96 -6.29 -38.18
C LEU A 29 -13.56 -7.69 -38.24
N HIS A 30 -13.58 -8.37 -37.10
CA HIS A 30 -14.22 -9.67 -36.93
C HIS A 30 -15.30 -9.58 -35.84
N THR A 31 -16.49 -10.08 -36.14
CA THR A 31 -17.56 -10.25 -35.15
C THR A 31 -17.48 -11.58 -34.41
N GLU A 32 -16.85 -12.57 -35.04
CA GLU A 32 -16.74 -13.97 -34.61
C GLU A 32 -15.31 -14.49 -34.85
N PRO A 33 -14.85 -15.51 -34.11
CA PRO A 33 -13.49 -16.03 -34.22
C PRO A 33 -13.20 -16.78 -35.53
N SER A 34 -14.23 -17.16 -36.31
CA SER A 34 -14.10 -17.91 -37.57
C SER A 34 -13.32 -17.18 -38.66
N GLY A 35 -13.21 -15.85 -38.58
CA GLY A 35 -12.42 -15.03 -39.49
C GLY A 35 -10.95 -14.89 -39.11
N LEU A 36 -10.51 -15.43 -37.97
CA LEU A 36 -9.13 -15.40 -37.52
C LEU A 36 -8.37 -16.62 -38.04
N THR A 37 -7.09 -16.47 -38.36
CA THR A 37 -6.23 -17.60 -38.70
C THR A 37 -5.39 -18.03 -37.49
N ASP A 38 -5.10 -19.32 -37.39
CA ASP A 38 -4.35 -19.89 -36.25
C ASP A 38 -2.86 -19.48 -36.25
N ASP A 39 -2.36 -18.91 -37.35
CA ASP A 39 -0.94 -18.54 -37.51
C ASP A 39 -0.62 -17.08 -37.11
N ASP A 40 -1.63 -16.20 -37.00
CA ASP A 40 -1.44 -14.74 -36.87
C ASP A 40 -1.21 -14.25 -35.42
N GLY A 41 -1.13 -15.14 -34.42
CA GLY A 41 -1.08 -14.75 -33.00
C GLY A 41 0.28 -14.91 -32.32
N ILE A 42 0.53 -14.14 -31.26
CA ILE A 42 1.67 -14.35 -30.34
C ILE A 42 1.23 -15.18 -29.12
N PRO A 43 2.15 -15.87 -28.42
CA PRO A 43 1.83 -16.50 -27.14
C PRO A 43 1.27 -15.49 -26.13
N ALA A 44 0.29 -15.89 -25.33
CA ALA A 44 -0.30 -15.07 -24.28
C ALA A 44 -0.48 -15.88 -22.99
N LEU A 45 -0.58 -15.18 -21.87
CA LEU A 45 -0.88 -15.74 -20.56
C LEU A 45 -2.31 -15.38 -20.14
N VAL A 46 -2.98 -16.29 -19.45
CA VAL A 46 -4.27 -16.06 -18.79
C VAL A 46 -4.19 -16.67 -17.38
N PRO A 47 -4.32 -15.87 -16.30
CA PRO A 47 -4.52 -14.41 -16.30
C PRO A 47 -3.37 -13.65 -16.98
N GLY A 48 -3.70 -12.57 -17.68
CA GLY A 48 -2.71 -11.69 -18.32
C GLY A 48 -3.36 -10.57 -19.11
N THR A 49 -2.53 -9.67 -19.64
CA THR A 49 -2.99 -8.54 -20.45
C THR A 49 -2.34 -8.52 -21.84
N VAL A 50 -2.89 -7.68 -22.71
CA VAL A 50 -2.29 -7.35 -24.01
C VAL A 50 -0.89 -6.75 -23.83
N ALA A 51 -0.71 -5.83 -22.87
CA ALA A 51 0.58 -5.21 -22.61
C ALA A 51 1.63 -6.26 -22.22
N GLU A 52 1.30 -7.14 -21.28
CA GLU A 52 2.20 -8.20 -20.82
C GLU A 52 2.59 -9.15 -21.97
N ALA A 53 1.62 -9.59 -22.77
CA ALA A 53 1.88 -10.49 -23.89
C ALA A 53 2.78 -9.83 -24.95
N LEU A 54 2.55 -8.55 -25.29
CA LEU A 54 3.38 -7.82 -26.23
C LEU A 54 4.80 -7.56 -25.68
N GLU A 55 4.94 -7.26 -24.39
CA GLU A 55 6.25 -7.11 -23.75
C GLU A 55 7.04 -8.42 -23.78
N ALA A 56 6.40 -9.55 -23.45
CA ALA A 56 7.03 -10.87 -23.51
C ALA A 56 7.48 -11.23 -24.93
N ALA A 57 6.80 -10.71 -25.97
CA ALA A 57 7.16 -10.87 -27.36
C ALA A 57 8.18 -9.82 -27.89
N GLY A 58 8.59 -8.85 -27.07
CA GLY A 58 9.47 -7.75 -27.49
C GLY A 58 8.82 -6.72 -28.41
N LEU A 59 7.49 -6.62 -28.41
CA LEU A 59 6.67 -5.74 -29.26
C LEU A 59 6.11 -4.52 -28.52
N PHE A 60 6.35 -4.42 -27.21
CA PHE A 60 5.93 -3.30 -26.38
C PHE A 60 7.06 -2.88 -25.43
N ASP A 61 7.19 -1.56 -25.23
CA ASP A 61 8.13 -0.97 -24.28
C ASP A 61 7.35 -0.08 -23.30
N ARG A 62 7.21 -0.52 -22.05
CA ARG A 62 6.54 0.27 -20.99
C ARG A 62 7.19 1.63 -20.73
N THR A 63 8.44 1.83 -21.11
CA THR A 63 9.15 3.09 -20.90
C THR A 63 8.78 4.15 -21.94
N ALA A 64 8.23 3.71 -23.09
CA ALA A 64 7.73 4.50 -24.20
C ALA A 64 6.43 3.87 -24.76
N PRO A 65 5.34 3.84 -23.96
CA PRO A 65 4.14 3.10 -24.31
C PRO A 65 3.41 3.74 -25.50
N HIS A 66 2.71 2.90 -26.26
CA HIS A 66 1.72 3.34 -27.25
C HIS A 66 0.31 2.86 -26.84
N PRO A 67 -0.76 3.57 -27.22
CA PRO A 67 -2.11 3.23 -26.75
C PRO A 67 -2.56 1.82 -27.20
N LEU A 68 -3.05 1.01 -26.25
CA LEU A 68 -3.53 -0.36 -26.49
C LEU A 68 -5.06 -0.46 -26.59
N ASN A 69 -5.77 0.64 -26.29
CA ASN A 69 -7.23 0.69 -26.25
C ASN A 69 -7.92 0.92 -27.62
N GLY A 70 -7.14 0.92 -28.71
CA GLY A 70 -7.60 1.19 -30.07
C GLY A 70 -7.78 -0.04 -30.95
N GLN A 71 -7.55 -1.25 -30.43
CA GLN A 71 -7.62 -2.50 -31.18
C GLN A 71 -8.51 -3.52 -30.46
N ASP A 72 -9.10 -4.44 -31.24
CA ASP A 72 -9.74 -5.63 -30.68
C ASP A 72 -8.65 -6.66 -30.38
N ALA A 73 -8.67 -7.22 -29.18
CA ALA A 73 -7.72 -8.22 -28.71
C ALA A 73 -8.40 -9.57 -28.55
N TRP A 74 -7.98 -10.54 -29.36
CA TRP A 74 -8.50 -11.90 -29.36
C TRP A 74 -7.55 -12.84 -28.62
N PHE A 75 -8.01 -13.36 -27.49
CA PHE A 75 -7.35 -14.43 -26.75
C PHE A 75 -8.00 -15.75 -27.17
N LEU A 76 -7.20 -16.66 -27.73
CA LEU A 76 -7.66 -17.92 -28.31
C LEU A 76 -6.96 -19.08 -27.60
N THR A 77 -7.71 -20.11 -27.23
CA THR A 77 -7.14 -21.38 -26.73
C THR A 77 -7.98 -22.58 -27.16
N VAL A 78 -7.40 -23.76 -27.10
CA VAL A 78 -8.08 -25.04 -27.26
C VAL A 78 -8.12 -25.71 -25.89
N LEU A 79 -9.31 -26.12 -25.47
CA LEU A 79 -9.50 -26.93 -24.28
C LEU A 79 -9.14 -28.38 -24.62
N GLU A 80 -7.85 -28.69 -24.56
CA GLU A 80 -7.34 -30.04 -24.80
C GLU A 80 -7.66 -30.97 -23.62
N ASP A 81 -7.83 -32.27 -23.93
CA ASP A 81 -8.04 -33.35 -22.96
C ASP A 81 -9.27 -33.19 -22.03
N GLU A 82 -10.26 -32.40 -22.45
CA GLU A 82 -11.51 -32.22 -21.71
C GLU A 82 -12.50 -33.37 -21.92
N ARG A 83 -13.21 -33.75 -20.85
CA ARG A 83 -14.28 -34.75 -20.95
C ARG A 83 -15.53 -34.15 -21.62
N PRO A 84 -16.22 -34.87 -22.51
CA PRO A 84 -17.51 -34.44 -23.02
C PRO A 84 -18.54 -34.26 -21.90
N GLY A 85 -19.43 -33.27 -22.02
CA GLY A 85 -20.56 -33.07 -21.10
C GLY A 85 -20.64 -31.66 -20.50
N GLU A 86 -21.57 -31.49 -19.55
CA GLU A 86 -21.82 -30.22 -18.88
C GLU A 86 -20.58 -29.75 -18.09
N ALA A 87 -20.28 -28.47 -18.20
CA ALA A 87 -19.22 -27.77 -17.48
C ALA A 87 -19.67 -26.35 -17.14
N LEU A 88 -19.01 -25.74 -16.16
CA LEU A 88 -19.19 -24.34 -15.84
C LEU A 88 -17.87 -23.61 -16.11
N LEU A 89 -17.87 -22.67 -17.05
CA LEU A 89 -16.74 -21.78 -17.30
C LEU A 89 -16.89 -20.54 -16.43
N ARG A 90 -15.87 -20.21 -15.63
CA ARG A 90 -15.82 -18.96 -14.87
C ARG A 90 -14.78 -18.02 -15.44
N PHE A 91 -15.16 -16.75 -15.50
CA PHE A 91 -14.30 -15.64 -15.91
C PHE A 91 -14.25 -14.66 -14.74
N GLU A 92 -13.12 -14.65 -14.03
CA GLU A 92 -12.98 -13.87 -12.79
C GLU A 92 -12.75 -12.37 -13.04
N GLY A 93 -12.58 -11.96 -14.31
CA GLY A 93 -12.39 -10.56 -14.70
C GLY A 93 -11.88 -10.43 -16.13
N LEU A 94 -12.59 -9.64 -16.94
CA LEU A 94 -12.30 -9.40 -18.36
C LEU A 94 -12.18 -7.89 -18.58
N ALA A 95 -11.00 -7.38 -18.90
CA ALA A 95 -10.77 -5.96 -19.16
C ALA A 95 -11.02 -5.63 -20.66
N THR A 96 -12.06 -4.91 -21.06
CA THR A 96 -13.26 -4.54 -20.26
C THR A 96 -14.54 -4.96 -20.98
N ILE A 97 -14.76 -4.43 -22.19
CA ILE A 97 -15.87 -4.87 -23.03
C ILE A 97 -15.41 -6.15 -23.72
N ALA A 98 -16.03 -7.28 -23.43
CA ALA A 98 -15.57 -8.57 -23.93
C ALA A 98 -16.72 -9.44 -24.45
N ASP A 99 -16.51 -10.11 -25.58
CA ASP A 99 -17.36 -11.20 -26.05
C ASP A 99 -16.61 -12.53 -25.91
N VAL A 100 -17.26 -13.57 -25.38
CA VAL A 100 -16.69 -14.91 -25.27
C VAL A 100 -17.44 -15.88 -26.16
N PHE A 101 -16.69 -16.74 -26.85
CA PHE A 101 -17.19 -17.73 -27.78
C PHE A 101 -16.65 -19.11 -27.44
N LEU A 102 -17.51 -20.13 -27.52
CA LEU A 102 -17.14 -21.54 -27.44
C LEU A 102 -17.55 -22.21 -28.75
N ASN A 103 -16.61 -22.84 -29.44
CA ASN A 103 -16.83 -23.50 -30.72
C ASN A 103 -17.50 -22.59 -31.79
N GLY A 104 -17.20 -21.29 -31.73
CA GLY A 104 -17.76 -20.27 -32.63
C GLY A 104 -19.08 -19.66 -32.16
N GLU A 105 -19.78 -20.26 -31.19
CA GLU A 105 -21.01 -19.71 -30.63
C GLU A 105 -20.69 -18.72 -29.50
N LYS A 106 -21.33 -17.54 -29.51
CA LYS A 106 -21.17 -16.55 -28.43
C LYS A 106 -21.92 -17.03 -27.18
N ILE A 107 -21.19 -17.16 -26.08
CA ILE A 107 -21.73 -17.63 -24.79
C ILE A 107 -21.84 -16.51 -23.74
N LEU A 108 -21.12 -15.40 -23.91
CA LEU A 108 -21.11 -14.28 -22.95
C LEU A 108 -20.77 -12.96 -23.63
N SER A 109 -21.38 -11.87 -23.13
CA SER A 109 -20.91 -10.49 -23.34
C SER A 109 -20.73 -9.81 -21.98
N SER A 110 -19.51 -9.37 -21.67
CA SER A 110 -19.17 -8.59 -20.47
C SER A 110 -19.01 -7.11 -20.81
N GLN A 111 -19.44 -6.24 -19.89
CA GLN A 111 -19.31 -4.77 -20.01
C GLN A 111 -18.49 -4.13 -18.89
N SER A 112 -17.97 -4.95 -17.96
CA SER A 112 -17.28 -4.50 -16.75
C SER A 112 -16.02 -5.30 -16.55
N MET A 113 -14.95 -4.60 -16.17
CA MET A 113 -13.67 -5.20 -15.78
C MET A 113 -13.82 -5.97 -14.47
N PHE A 114 -14.68 -5.49 -13.57
CA PHE A 114 -14.72 -5.96 -12.18
C PHE A 114 -15.81 -7.01 -11.90
N THR A 115 -16.65 -7.32 -12.89
CA THR A 115 -17.72 -8.32 -12.76
C THR A 115 -17.19 -9.73 -13.08
N ARG A 116 -17.54 -10.69 -12.24
CA ARG A 116 -17.27 -12.12 -12.47
C ARG A 116 -18.44 -12.75 -13.23
N HIS A 117 -18.13 -13.68 -14.13
CA HIS A 117 -19.13 -14.40 -14.89
C HIS A 117 -18.97 -15.91 -14.70
N ALA A 118 -20.09 -16.62 -14.62
CA ALA A 118 -20.13 -18.08 -14.63
C ALA A 118 -21.14 -18.54 -15.67
N VAL A 119 -20.70 -19.34 -16.65
CA VAL A 119 -21.50 -19.72 -17.82
C VAL A 119 -21.56 -21.23 -17.93
N SER A 120 -22.76 -21.79 -17.86
CA SER A 120 -22.96 -23.22 -18.08
C SER A 120 -22.82 -23.53 -19.56
N VAL A 121 -21.96 -24.48 -19.89
CA VAL A 121 -21.64 -24.88 -21.25
C VAL A 121 -21.61 -26.40 -21.37
N ARG A 122 -21.77 -26.90 -22.60
CA ARG A 122 -21.60 -28.32 -22.90
C ARG A 122 -20.37 -28.52 -23.77
N LEU A 123 -19.36 -29.20 -23.22
CA LEU A 123 -18.14 -29.52 -23.94
C LEU A 123 -18.34 -30.75 -24.82
N THR A 124 -17.75 -30.72 -26.01
CA THR A 124 -17.73 -31.88 -26.91
C THR A 124 -16.65 -32.87 -26.51
N GLY A 125 -15.59 -32.41 -25.84
CA GLY A 125 -14.40 -33.18 -25.51
C GLY A 125 -13.48 -33.45 -26.70
N ASP A 126 -13.79 -32.89 -27.88
CA ASP A 126 -12.98 -32.98 -29.09
C ASP A 126 -12.47 -31.58 -29.48
N LYS A 127 -11.40 -31.13 -28.79
CA LYS A 127 -10.71 -29.86 -29.04
C LYS A 127 -11.64 -28.64 -29.04
N ASP A 128 -12.42 -28.49 -27.98
CA ASP A 128 -13.33 -27.34 -27.83
C ASP A 128 -12.53 -26.02 -27.87
N ARG A 129 -12.90 -25.12 -28.79
CA ARG A 129 -12.18 -23.84 -29.02
C ARG A 129 -12.82 -22.73 -28.22
N LEU A 130 -12.05 -22.11 -27.32
CA LEU A 130 -12.48 -20.96 -26.53
C LEU A 130 -11.82 -19.69 -27.08
N ALA A 131 -12.62 -18.67 -27.35
CA ALA A 131 -12.16 -17.38 -27.82
C ALA A 131 -12.75 -16.25 -26.98
N ILE A 132 -11.90 -15.31 -26.56
CA ILE A 132 -12.30 -14.10 -25.83
C ILE A 132 -11.86 -12.90 -26.66
N CYS A 133 -12.81 -12.08 -27.12
CA CYS A 133 -12.53 -10.82 -27.80
C CYS A 133 -12.71 -9.66 -26.83
N CYS A 134 -11.63 -9.10 -26.32
CA CYS A 134 -11.63 -7.82 -25.61
C CYS A 134 -11.68 -6.68 -26.64
N ARG A 135 -12.83 -6.01 -26.73
CA ARG A 135 -13.09 -4.97 -27.74
C ARG A 135 -12.28 -3.71 -27.48
N ALA A 136 -11.89 -3.04 -28.56
CA ALA A 136 -11.29 -1.71 -28.50
C ALA A 136 -12.17 -0.77 -27.67
N LEU A 137 -11.58 -0.08 -26.70
CA LEU A 137 -12.35 0.76 -25.79
C LEU A 137 -12.65 2.14 -26.39
N LEU A 138 -11.80 2.68 -27.27
CA LEU A 138 -11.97 4.03 -27.85
C LEU A 138 -13.38 4.32 -28.43
N PRO A 139 -14.00 3.41 -29.21
CA PRO A 139 -15.38 3.61 -29.70
C PRO A 139 -16.42 3.73 -28.57
N HIS A 140 -16.20 3.05 -27.45
CA HIS A 140 -17.08 3.10 -26.28
C HIS A 140 -16.89 4.39 -25.48
N LEU A 141 -15.65 4.86 -25.34
CA LEU A 141 -15.31 6.12 -24.66
C LEU A 141 -15.83 7.36 -25.40
N SER A 142 -16.13 7.23 -26.70
CA SER A 142 -16.64 8.33 -27.52
C SER A 142 -18.18 8.43 -27.52
N ARG A 143 -18.89 7.51 -26.84
CA ARG A 143 -20.35 7.51 -26.77
C ARG A 143 -20.87 8.74 -26.02
N LYS A 144 -22.01 9.27 -26.47
CA LYS A 144 -22.67 10.40 -25.80
C LYS A 144 -23.29 9.93 -24.49
N LEU A 145 -22.74 10.41 -23.38
CA LEU A 145 -23.30 10.24 -22.03
C LEU A 145 -24.08 11.49 -21.60
N LYS A 146 -25.02 11.35 -20.65
CA LYS A 146 -25.69 12.49 -19.98
C LYS A 146 -24.64 13.47 -19.46
N ARG A 147 -24.80 14.76 -19.67
CA ARG A 147 -23.79 15.77 -19.30
C ARG A 147 -23.41 15.65 -17.81
N ALA A 148 -22.13 15.47 -17.54
CA ALA A 148 -21.57 15.48 -16.18
C ALA A 148 -21.72 16.87 -15.53
N ARG A 149 -22.04 16.87 -14.24
CA ARG A 149 -22.20 18.03 -13.36
C ARG A 149 -20.86 18.70 -13.06
N TRP A 150 -19.79 17.92 -12.97
CA TRP A 150 -18.40 18.39 -12.92
C TRP A 150 -17.49 17.58 -13.85
N ARG A 151 -16.24 18.00 -14.01
CA ARG A 151 -15.24 17.34 -14.86
C ARG A 151 -13.90 17.27 -14.13
N THR A 152 -13.19 16.18 -14.30
CA THR A 152 -11.79 16.05 -13.90
C THR A 152 -10.86 16.28 -15.10
N LYS A 153 -9.66 16.79 -14.83
CA LYS A 153 -8.55 16.84 -15.79
C LYS A 153 -7.51 15.73 -15.58
N MET A 154 -7.53 15.10 -14.41
CA MET A 154 -6.60 14.03 -14.02
C MET A 154 -6.78 12.81 -14.91
N ILE A 155 -8.03 12.43 -15.20
CA ILE A 155 -8.37 11.21 -15.96
C ILE A 155 -8.93 11.58 -17.33
N VAL A 156 -8.39 10.97 -18.40
CA VAL A 156 -8.79 11.20 -19.80
C VAL A 156 -8.93 9.91 -20.61
N PRO A 157 -9.90 9.83 -21.54
CA PRO A 157 -10.93 10.83 -21.86
C PRO A 157 -12.10 10.82 -20.87
N ALA A 158 -12.87 11.90 -20.83
CA ALA A 158 -14.02 12.04 -19.90
C ALA A 158 -15.14 11.00 -20.09
N GLY A 159 -15.15 10.28 -21.22
CA GLY A 159 -16.07 9.17 -21.46
C GLY A 159 -15.80 7.93 -20.60
N LEU A 160 -14.61 7.81 -20.01
CA LEU A 160 -14.23 6.69 -19.14
C LEU A 160 -15.19 6.50 -17.97
N ARG A 161 -15.80 7.58 -17.47
CA ARG A 161 -16.81 7.53 -16.39
C ARG A 161 -18.05 6.68 -16.69
N GLY A 162 -18.32 6.37 -17.96
CA GLY A 162 -19.44 5.52 -18.38
C GLY A 162 -19.06 4.04 -18.54
N VAL A 163 -17.83 3.67 -18.25
CA VAL A 163 -17.31 2.31 -18.38
C VAL A 163 -16.75 1.86 -17.03
N ARG A 164 -17.10 0.65 -16.58
CA ARG A 164 -16.53 0.06 -15.36
C ARG A 164 -15.16 -0.55 -15.67
N THR A 165 -14.13 0.28 -15.65
CA THR A 165 -12.73 -0.09 -15.88
C THR A 165 -11.79 0.68 -14.95
N THR A 166 -10.54 0.24 -14.81
CA THR A 166 -9.52 0.98 -14.04
C THR A 166 -9.15 2.31 -14.71
N THR A 167 -8.72 3.29 -13.91
CA THR A 167 -8.21 4.56 -14.44
C THR A 167 -6.71 4.51 -14.74
N LEU A 168 -6.02 3.43 -14.34
CA LEU A 168 -4.64 3.17 -14.73
C LEU A 168 -4.50 3.15 -16.26
N GLY A 169 -3.46 3.82 -16.77
CA GLY A 169 -3.27 4.03 -18.20
C GLY A 169 -4.03 5.23 -18.78
N TYR A 170 -4.87 5.91 -17.98
CA TYR A 170 -5.70 7.05 -18.40
C TYR A 170 -5.42 8.33 -17.60
N MET A 171 -4.35 8.37 -16.82
CA MET A 171 -3.97 9.53 -15.98
C MET A 171 -2.59 10.07 -16.37
N PRO A 172 -2.49 10.93 -17.40
CA PRO A 172 -1.24 11.52 -17.86
C PRO A 172 -0.52 12.28 -16.74
N GLY A 173 0.78 12.02 -16.59
CA GLY A 173 1.61 12.61 -15.52
C GLY A 173 1.52 11.89 -14.17
N TRP A 174 0.57 10.96 -14.01
CA TRP A 174 0.38 10.14 -12.80
C TRP A 174 0.76 8.67 -13.00
N CYS A 175 0.49 8.11 -14.17
CA CYS A 175 0.90 6.75 -14.50
C CYS A 175 1.31 6.65 -15.98
N PRO A 176 2.10 5.62 -16.36
CA PRO A 176 2.35 5.30 -17.76
C PRO A 176 1.05 5.05 -18.52
N GLU A 177 0.99 5.43 -19.81
CA GLU A 177 -0.19 5.23 -20.67
C GLU A 177 -0.36 3.77 -21.13
N ILE A 178 -0.45 2.85 -20.18
CA ILE A 178 -0.62 1.41 -20.40
C ILE A 178 -2.04 1.04 -19.96
N GLN A 179 -2.94 0.88 -20.92
CA GLN A 179 -4.36 0.59 -20.63
C GLN A 179 -4.60 -0.90 -20.44
N ALA A 180 -5.47 -1.25 -19.50
CA ALA A 180 -5.90 -2.61 -19.25
C ALA A 180 -6.72 -3.18 -20.43
N ALA A 181 -6.27 -4.31 -20.98
CA ALA A 181 -7.01 -5.10 -21.97
C ALA A 181 -6.64 -6.58 -21.84
N GLY A 182 -7.64 -7.47 -21.85
CA GLY A 182 -7.45 -8.92 -21.77
C GLY A 182 -8.13 -9.57 -20.56
N PRO A 183 -8.13 -10.92 -20.48
CA PRO A 183 -8.59 -11.68 -19.33
C PRO A 183 -7.58 -11.57 -18.18
N TYR A 184 -7.57 -10.40 -17.52
CA TYR A 184 -6.60 -10.06 -16.47
C TYR A 184 -6.78 -10.83 -15.16
N ARG A 185 -7.83 -11.64 -15.04
CA ARG A 185 -8.10 -12.55 -13.91
C ARG A 185 -8.33 -13.98 -14.41
N PRO A 186 -8.28 -14.99 -13.53
CA PRO A 186 -8.35 -16.39 -13.94
C PRO A 186 -9.59 -16.74 -14.76
N VAL A 187 -9.38 -17.63 -15.73
CA VAL A 187 -10.44 -18.39 -16.38
C VAL A 187 -10.36 -19.82 -15.88
N THR A 188 -11.46 -20.35 -15.38
CA THR A 188 -11.49 -21.68 -14.78
C THR A 188 -12.65 -22.52 -15.31
N LEU A 189 -12.48 -23.84 -15.21
CA LEU A 189 -13.45 -24.84 -15.64
C LEU A 189 -13.83 -25.75 -14.48
N GLU A 190 -15.11 -25.87 -14.22
CA GLU A 190 -15.68 -26.69 -13.14
C GLU A 190 -16.64 -27.75 -13.69
N ARG A 191 -16.76 -28.87 -12.96
CA ARG A 191 -17.75 -29.94 -13.19
C ARG A 191 -18.70 -30.00 -12.00
N PRO A 192 -19.89 -29.36 -12.09
CA PRO A 192 -20.80 -29.21 -10.95
C PRO A 192 -21.20 -30.53 -10.26
N GLN A 193 -21.24 -31.64 -11.01
CA GLN A 193 -21.62 -32.97 -10.50
C GLN A 193 -20.55 -33.64 -9.64
N GLU A 194 -19.31 -33.13 -9.62
CA GLU A 194 -18.19 -33.71 -8.88
C GLU A 194 -17.94 -33.01 -7.53
N THR A 195 -18.85 -32.11 -7.13
CA THR A 195 -18.67 -31.23 -5.97
C THR A 195 -19.66 -31.56 -4.84
N ALA A 196 -19.14 -31.68 -3.62
CA ALA A 196 -19.97 -31.86 -2.42
C ALA A 196 -20.17 -30.56 -1.62
N VAL A 197 -19.25 -29.59 -1.73
CA VAL A 197 -19.23 -28.32 -0.98
C VAL A 197 -19.04 -27.17 -1.96
N GLY A 198 -20.03 -26.27 -2.04
CA GLY A 198 -20.04 -25.09 -2.89
C GLY A 198 -19.36 -23.88 -2.25
N ALA A 199 -19.83 -22.67 -2.61
CA ALA A 199 -19.24 -21.42 -2.12
C ALA A 199 -19.35 -21.30 -0.59
N VAL A 200 -18.23 -20.97 0.06
CA VAL A 200 -18.12 -20.91 1.52
C VAL A 200 -18.14 -19.47 2.01
N ASN A 201 -19.02 -19.20 2.98
CA ASN A 201 -19.14 -17.93 3.67
C ASN A 201 -18.64 -18.11 5.11
N ILE A 202 -17.58 -17.38 5.46
CA ILE A 202 -16.97 -17.36 6.80
C ILE A 202 -17.16 -15.96 7.38
N ALA A 203 -17.74 -15.87 8.57
CA ALA A 203 -17.84 -14.63 9.33
C ALA A 203 -17.25 -14.83 10.72
N ALA A 204 -16.22 -14.05 11.05
CA ALA A 204 -15.56 -14.05 12.35
C ALA A 204 -15.76 -12.70 13.05
N ALA A 205 -16.26 -12.72 14.28
CA ALA A 205 -16.48 -11.54 15.11
C ALA A 205 -15.88 -11.71 16.50
N LEU A 206 -15.54 -10.60 17.15
CA LEU A 206 -14.98 -10.59 18.50
C LEU A 206 -15.78 -9.65 19.42
N ASP A 207 -16.23 -10.19 20.54
CA ASP A 207 -16.91 -9.42 21.59
C ASP A 207 -15.93 -8.65 22.47
N ALA A 208 -16.46 -7.71 23.26
CA ALA A 208 -15.67 -6.88 24.17
C ALA A 208 -14.93 -7.68 25.25
N ASP A 209 -15.47 -8.83 25.63
CA ASP A 209 -14.92 -9.72 26.66
C ASP A 209 -13.90 -10.73 26.10
N GLY A 210 -13.64 -10.70 24.79
CA GLY A 210 -12.73 -11.62 24.11
C GLY A 210 -13.37 -12.92 23.63
N THR A 211 -14.70 -13.04 23.67
CA THR A 211 -15.41 -14.17 23.07
C THR A 211 -15.47 -14.02 21.54
N GLY A 212 -14.96 -15.02 20.82
CA GLY A 212 -15.08 -15.09 19.36
C GLY A 212 -16.35 -15.79 18.92
N HIS A 213 -16.92 -15.32 17.81
CA HIS A 213 -18.03 -15.99 17.12
C HIS A 213 -17.62 -16.30 15.70
N LEU A 214 -17.66 -17.58 15.32
CA LEU A 214 -17.37 -18.03 13.96
C LEU A 214 -18.62 -18.64 13.35
N THR A 215 -19.19 -17.98 12.35
CA THR A 215 -20.29 -18.53 11.56
C THR A 215 -19.79 -18.98 10.20
N VAL A 216 -20.12 -20.22 9.82
CA VAL A 216 -19.79 -20.78 8.50
C VAL A 216 -21.06 -21.24 7.82
N ARG A 217 -21.24 -20.83 6.56
CA ARG A 217 -22.36 -21.22 5.69
C ARG A 217 -21.87 -21.64 4.32
N PHE A 218 -22.43 -22.69 3.73
CA PHE A 218 -22.13 -23.07 2.34
C PHE A 218 -23.23 -23.95 1.73
N GLU A 219 -23.30 -23.97 0.41
CA GLU A 219 -24.11 -24.92 -0.34
C GLU A 219 -23.49 -26.32 -0.33
N THR A 220 -24.30 -27.37 -0.19
CA THR A 220 -23.83 -28.75 -0.18
C THR A 220 -24.83 -29.72 -0.80
N THR A 221 -24.30 -30.71 -1.51
CA THR A 221 -25.07 -31.83 -2.06
C THR A 221 -24.96 -33.08 -1.19
N THR A 222 -24.13 -33.06 -0.13
CA THR A 222 -23.96 -34.19 0.77
C THR A 222 -25.11 -34.28 1.77
N THR A 223 -25.50 -35.51 2.09
CA THR A 223 -26.44 -35.81 3.18
C THR A 223 -25.73 -36.35 4.42
N LEU A 224 -24.40 -36.40 4.39
CA LEU A 224 -23.57 -36.88 5.49
C LEU A 224 -23.49 -35.82 6.61
N PRO A 225 -23.35 -36.23 7.88
CA PRO A 225 -23.13 -35.30 8.98
C PRO A 225 -21.85 -34.47 8.77
N ILE A 226 -21.98 -33.15 8.97
CA ILE A 226 -20.89 -32.19 8.85
C ILE A 226 -20.63 -31.56 10.23
N ARG A 227 -19.36 -31.43 10.62
CA ARG A 227 -18.97 -30.68 11.82
C ARG A 227 -17.99 -29.57 11.49
N LEU A 228 -18.26 -28.37 11.98
CA LEU A 228 -17.36 -27.22 11.89
C LEU A 228 -16.29 -27.30 12.98
N CYS A 229 -15.03 -27.04 12.62
CA CYS A 229 -13.88 -27.06 13.52
C CYS A 229 -13.09 -25.75 13.41
N CYS A 230 -12.73 -25.16 14.55
CA CYS A 230 -11.82 -24.02 14.63
C CYS A 230 -11.16 -23.96 16.01
N ALA A 231 -9.85 -23.69 16.07
CA ALA A 231 -9.11 -23.54 17.33
C ALA A 231 -9.37 -24.66 18.35
N GLY A 232 -9.44 -25.91 17.89
CA GLY A 232 -9.69 -27.09 18.72
C GLY A 232 -11.15 -27.31 19.17
N HIS A 233 -12.06 -26.39 18.85
CA HIS A 233 -13.50 -26.50 19.13
C HIS A 233 -14.24 -27.10 17.95
N VAL A 234 -15.32 -27.82 18.22
CA VAL A 234 -16.11 -28.54 17.21
C VAL A 234 -17.61 -28.38 17.50
N THR A 235 -18.42 -28.20 16.46
CA THR A 235 -19.89 -28.23 16.54
C THR A 235 -20.48 -28.93 15.31
N ASP A 236 -21.63 -29.58 15.48
CA ASP A 236 -22.41 -30.08 14.35
C ASP A 236 -22.99 -28.92 13.53
N MET A 237 -23.06 -29.10 12.21
CA MET A 237 -23.73 -28.16 11.29
C MET A 237 -25.15 -28.63 10.98
N SER A 238 -26.10 -27.70 10.95
CA SER A 238 -27.44 -27.96 10.43
C SER A 238 -27.38 -27.99 8.91
N VAL A 239 -27.97 -29.01 8.28
CA VAL A 239 -28.10 -29.12 6.82
C VAL A 239 -29.56 -29.11 6.45
N GLU A 240 -30.01 -28.05 5.78
CA GLU A 240 -31.40 -27.85 5.35
C GLU A 240 -31.42 -27.37 3.89
N ASP A 241 -32.26 -27.99 3.05
CA ASP A 241 -32.44 -27.61 1.64
C ASP A 241 -31.12 -27.37 0.86
N GLY A 242 -30.14 -28.26 1.06
CA GLY A 242 -28.83 -28.17 0.40
C GLY A 242 -27.91 -27.06 0.94
N HIS A 243 -28.18 -26.51 2.12
CA HIS A 243 -27.34 -25.50 2.77
C HIS A 243 -26.89 -25.99 4.14
N ALA A 244 -25.59 -25.89 4.41
CA ALA A 244 -25.00 -26.19 5.70
C ALA A 244 -24.68 -24.89 6.47
N GLU A 245 -25.03 -24.84 7.75
CA GLU A 245 -24.74 -23.70 8.63
C GLU A 245 -24.33 -24.15 10.05
N ALA A 246 -23.38 -23.45 10.65
CA ALA A 246 -23.12 -23.51 12.09
C ALA A 246 -22.50 -22.21 12.60
N THR A 247 -22.68 -21.96 13.91
CA THR A 247 -21.94 -20.94 14.66
C THR A 247 -21.20 -21.58 15.82
N LEU A 248 -19.89 -21.33 15.91
CA LEU A 248 -19.03 -21.68 17.04
C LEU A 248 -18.83 -20.45 17.93
N VAL A 249 -19.02 -20.63 19.24
CA VAL A 249 -18.67 -19.67 20.28
C VAL A 249 -17.33 -20.08 20.89
N LEU A 250 -16.36 -19.17 20.90
CA LEU A 250 -14.95 -19.43 21.21
C LEU A 250 -14.47 -18.48 22.33
N PRO A 251 -14.70 -18.81 23.61
CA PRO A 251 -14.25 -17.96 24.72
C PRO A 251 -12.73 -17.84 24.77
N GLY A 252 -12.22 -16.61 24.90
CA GLY A 252 -10.78 -16.34 25.05
C GLY A 252 -9.95 -16.68 23.79
N ILE A 253 -10.57 -16.63 22.61
CA ILE A 253 -9.86 -16.83 21.35
C ILE A 253 -8.76 -15.79 21.18
N ALA A 254 -7.58 -16.19 20.70
CA ALA A 254 -6.50 -15.24 20.43
C ALA A 254 -6.91 -14.30 19.28
N PRO A 255 -7.03 -12.98 19.50
CA PRO A 255 -7.53 -12.05 18.49
C PRO A 255 -6.45 -11.70 17.47
N TRP A 256 -6.88 -11.30 16.28
CA TRP A 256 -6.01 -10.71 15.26
C TRP A 256 -5.72 -9.25 15.62
N TRP A 257 -4.45 -8.87 15.59
CA TRP A 257 -3.99 -7.50 15.76
C TRP A 257 -3.17 -7.02 14.55
N PRO A 258 -3.23 -5.72 14.20
CA PRO A 258 -2.22 -5.14 13.32
C PRO A 258 -0.83 -5.27 13.94
N ARG A 259 0.21 -5.48 13.12
CA ARG A 259 1.55 -5.89 13.60
C ARG A 259 2.21 -4.95 14.61
N SER A 260 1.79 -3.68 14.60
CA SER A 260 2.32 -2.64 15.50
C SER A 260 1.75 -2.72 16.92
N HIS A 261 0.61 -3.41 17.11
CA HIS A 261 -0.16 -3.43 18.36
C HIS A 261 -0.28 -4.83 18.96
N GLY A 262 0.14 -5.87 18.24
CA GLY A 262 0.10 -7.25 18.69
C GLY A 262 0.39 -8.24 17.56
N GLU A 263 0.11 -9.51 17.82
CA GLU A 263 0.32 -10.58 16.85
C GLU A 263 -0.90 -10.72 15.90
N PRO A 264 -0.71 -10.81 14.58
CA PRO A 264 -1.78 -11.06 13.62
C PRO A 264 -2.23 -12.53 13.63
N ARG A 265 -2.85 -12.97 14.73
CA ARG A 265 -3.29 -14.36 14.91
C ARG A 265 -4.37 -14.75 13.90
N LEU A 266 -4.08 -15.79 13.13
CA LEU A 266 -5.02 -16.46 12.22
C LEU A 266 -5.30 -17.87 12.72
N HIS A 267 -6.53 -18.34 12.52
CA HIS A 267 -7.01 -19.65 12.94
C HIS A 267 -7.50 -20.43 11.73
N ASP A 268 -7.13 -21.70 11.66
CA ASP A 268 -7.63 -22.62 10.63
C ASP A 268 -9.11 -22.90 10.85
N VAL A 269 -9.88 -22.81 9.76
CA VAL A 269 -11.29 -23.17 9.70
C VAL A 269 -11.41 -24.43 8.87
N GLU A 270 -11.93 -25.50 9.46
CA GLU A 270 -12.06 -26.81 8.82
C GLU A 270 -13.48 -27.34 9.00
N ILE A 271 -13.90 -28.23 8.11
CA ILE A 271 -15.07 -29.10 8.36
C ILE A 271 -14.65 -30.56 8.39
N LEU A 272 -15.38 -31.35 9.17
CA LEU A 272 -15.30 -32.80 9.19
C LEU A 272 -16.53 -33.37 8.50
N VAL A 273 -16.32 -34.16 7.44
CA VAL A 273 -17.39 -34.92 6.79
C VAL A 273 -17.00 -36.39 6.83
N ASN A 274 -17.80 -37.22 7.51
CA ASN A 274 -17.52 -38.66 7.69
C ASN A 274 -16.11 -38.98 8.23
N GLY A 275 -15.52 -38.07 9.01
CA GLY A 275 -14.18 -38.23 9.59
C GLY A 275 -13.03 -37.62 8.78
N ASP A 276 -13.27 -37.24 7.52
CA ASP A 276 -12.29 -36.53 6.68
C ASP A 276 -12.29 -35.03 6.99
N ARG A 277 -11.09 -34.45 7.14
CA ARG A 277 -10.89 -33.01 7.35
C ARG A 277 -10.77 -32.30 6.01
N ILE A 278 -11.55 -31.23 5.85
CA ILE A 278 -11.52 -30.36 4.68
C ILE A 278 -11.24 -28.94 5.18
N ALA A 279 -10.10 -28.37 4.78
CA ALA A 279 -9.71 -27.02 5.15
C ALA A 279 -10.50 -25.99 4.34
N LEU A 280 -11.24 -25.11 5.00
CA LEU A 280 -12.01 -24.04 4.37
C LEU A 280 -11.23 -22.73 4.25
N GLY A 281 -10.10 -22.61 4.94
CA GLY A 281 -9.22 -21.44 4.92
C GLY A 281 -8.79 -21.03 6.32
N ARG A 282 -8.34 -19.78 6.45
CA ARG A 282 -7.96 -19.16 7.72
C ARG A 282 -8.71 -17.86 7.93
N THR A 283 -8.99 -17.51 9.18
CA THR A 283 -9.59 -16.22 9.54
C THR A 283 -9.02 -15.68 10.85
N GLY A 284 -9.25 -14.40 11.12
CA GLY A 284 -8.83 -13.72 12.36
C GLY A 284 -10.02 -13.09 13.05
N PHE A 285 -10.05 -13.16 14.39
CA PHE A 285 -11.12 -12.57 15.19
C PHE A 285 -10.71 -11.18 15.65
N ARG A 286 -11.50 -10.17 15.28
CA ARG A 286 -11.27 -8.79 15.73
C ARG A 286 -12.55 -7.98 15.69
N ARG A 287 -12.50 -6.82 16.35
CA ARG A 287 -13.53 -5.79 16.29
C ARG A 287 -12.94 -4.47 15.79
N THR A 288 -13.66 -3.79 14.91
CA THR A 288 -13.25 -2.51 14.32
C THR A 288 -14.31 -1.45 14.51
N GLU A 289 -13.88 -0.27 14.96
CA GLU A 289 -14.76 0.86 15.25
C GLU A 289 -14.08 2.18 14.85
N ILE A 290 -14.86 3.24 14.62
CA ILE A 290 -14.33 4.59 14.49
C ILE A 290 -14.63 5.38 15.76
N ASP A 291 -13.60 5.96 16.35
CA ASP A 291 -13.75 7.03 17.33
C ASP A 291 -14.05 8.34 16.61
N ARG A 292 -15.28 8.84 16.81
CA ARG A 292 -15.73 10.12 16.28
C ARG A 292 -15.50 11.29 17.23
N GLY A 293 -14.92 11.05 18.40
CA GLY A 293 -14.73 12.06 19.43
C GLY A 293 -16.05 12.59 19.99
N ALA A 294 -15.96 13.53 20.92
CA ALA A 294 -17.15 14.09 21.58
C ALA A 294 -18.00 14.98 20.66
N ASP A 295 -17.40 15.60 19.64
CA ASP A 295 -18.09 16.47 18.67
C ASP A 295 -18.58 15.73 17.41
N GLY A 296 -18.28 14.44 17.28
CA GLY A 296 -18.68 13.61 16.15
C GLY A 296 -17.83 13.79 14.88
N THR A 297 -16.81 14.66 14.92
CA THR A 297 -16.01 15.06 13.76
C THR A 297 -14.63 14.43 13.71
N HIS A 298 -14.17 13.77 14.78
CA HIS A 298 -12.90 13.06 14.78
C HIS A 298 -12.97 11.77 13.93
N PHE A 299 -11.81 11.24 13.56
CA PHE A 299 -11.67 9.98 12.87
C PHE A 299 -10.39 9.29 13.34
N ALA A 300 -10.54 8.31 14.23
CA ALA A 300 -9.48 7.37 14.59
C ALA A 300 -10.01 5.95 14.57
N LEU A 301 -9.22 5.01 14.06
CA LEU A 301 -9.61 3.60 14.03
C LEU A 301 -9.30 2.96 15.38
N LYS A 302 -10.29 2.28 15.95
CA LYS A 302 -10.14 1.38 17.09
C LYS A 302 -10.13 -0.06 16.63
N VAL A 303 -9.12 -0.82 17.06
CA VAL A 303 -9.06 -2.26 16.86
C VAL A 303 -9.10 -2.94 18.23
N ASN A 304 -10.08 -3.82 18.43
CA ASN A 304 -10.33 -4.52 19.70
C ASN A 304 -10.40 -3.56 20.90
N GLY A 305 -11.01 -2.39 20.69
CA GLY A 305 -11.20 -1.34 21.71
C GLY A 305 -9.99 -0.42 21.95
N VAL A 306 -8.94 -0.50 21.13
CA VAL A 306 -7.70 0.30 21.27
C VAL A 306 -7.51 1.23 20.10
N ASP A 307 -7.19 2.49 20.36
CA ASP A 307 -6.82 3.46 19.32
C ASP A 307 -5.56 3.03 18.59
N VAL A 308 -5.65 2.94 17.27
CA VAL A 308 -4.53 2.62 16.39
C VAL A 308 -4.18 3.86 15.58
N PHE A 309 -2.96 4.38 15.76
CA PHE A 309 -2.42 5.35 14.81
C PHE A 309 -2.14 4.64 13.49
N CYS A 310 -3.04 4.81 12.51
CA CYS A 310 -2.90 4.21 11.19
C CYS A 310 -1.73 4.86 10.46
N ARG A 311 -0.79 4.04 9.99
CA ARG A 311 0.41 4.50 9.30
C ARG A 311 0.77 3.54 8.19
N GLY A 312 1.11 4.10 7.05
CA GLY A 312 1.54 3.34 5.90
C GLY A 312 1.45 4.17 4.64
N ALA A 313 0.97 3.57 3.57
CA ALA A 313 1.01 4.18 2.25
C ALA A 313 -0.18 3.76 1.37
N VAL A 314 -0.38 4.52 0.30
CA VAL A 314 -1.31 4.16 -0.76
C VAL A 314 -0.65 3.16 -1.71
N TRP A 315 -1.33 2.06 -1.96
CA TRP A 315 -0.99 1.03 -2.92
C TRP A 315 -1.46 1.43 -4.32
N THR A 316 -0.58 1.29 -5.31
CA THR A 316 -0.93 1.45 -6.72
C THR A 316 -1.39 0.12 -7.31
N ASN A 317 -0.44 -0.74 -7.66
CA ASN A 317 -0.62 -2.09 -8.19
C ASN A 317 0.76 -2.78 -8.23
N ALA A 318 0.79 -4.12 -8.31
CA ALA A 318 2.06 -4.85 -8.32
C ALA A 318 2.89 -4.61 -9.59
N ASP A 319 2.23 -4.53 -10.76
CA ASP A 319 2.83 -4.21 -12.06
C ASP A 319 1.76 -3.63 -12.99
N ILE A 320 2.04 -2.54 -13.72
CA ILE A 320 1.02 -1.85 -14.54
C ILE A 320 0.71 -2.57 -15.86
N ALA A 321 1.66 -3.32 -16.41
CA ALA A 321 1.41 -4.13 -17.59
C ALA A 321 0.61 -5.39 -17.20
N ARG A 322 0.96 -6.08 -16.13
CA ARG A 322 0.29 -7.31 -15.68
C ARG A 322 -1.03 -7.06 -14.93
N LEU A 323 -1.13 -5.95 -14.17
CA LEU A 323 -2.22 -5.64 -13.22
C LEU A 323 -2.20 -6.60 -11.98
N PRO A 324 -3.30 -6.85 -11.22
CA PRO A 324 -3.28 -7.72 -10.05
C PRO A 324 -2.60 -9.06 -10.30
N GLY A 325 -1.65 -9.42 -9.43
CA GLY A 325 -0.88 -10.66 -9.50
C GLY A 325 -1.30 -11.73 -8.50
N ASP A 326 -0.43 -12.73 -8.36
CA ASP A 326 -0.51 -13.79 -7.36
C ASP A 326 0.27 -13.41 -6.09
N ARG A 327 0.42 -14.36 -5.15
CA ARG A 327 1.20 -14.13 -3.93
C ARG A 327 2.65 -13.71 -4.23
N THR A 328 3.28 -14.30 -5.25
CA THR A 328 4.67 -14.00 -5.63
C THR A 328 4.82 -12.55 -6.09
N ALA A 329 3.83 -12.04 -6.83
CA ALA A 329 3.82 -10.65 -7.29
C ALA A 329 3.65 -9.62 -6.16
N TYR A 330 2.88 -9.92 -5.11
CA TYR A 330 2.64 -8.97 -4.01
C TYR A 330 3.67 -9.04 -2.89
N ALA A 331 4.18 -10.24 -2.58
CA ALA A 331 4.98 -10.48 -1.39
C ALA A 331 6.17 -9.51 -1.24
N PRO A 332 6.98 -9.21 -2.28
CA PRO A 332 8.11 -8.28 -2.14
C PRO A 332 7.69 -6.90 -1.62
N TRP A 333 6.57 -6.37 -2.13
CA TRP A 333 6.08 -5.04 -1.76
C TRP A 333 5.48 -5.01 -0.36
N LEU A 334 4.65 -6.01 -0.02
CA LEU A 334 3.97 -6.05 1.27
C LEU A 334 4.92 -6.39 2.42
N HIS A 335 5.96 -7.19 2.17
CA HIS A 335 7.03 -7.40 3.16
C HIS A 335 7.76 -6.09 3.46
N LEU A 336 8.14 -5.32 2.44
CA LEU A 336 8.77 -4.01 2.64
C LEU A 336 7.84 -3.03 3.39
N ALA A 337 6.54 -3.05 3.14
CA ALA A 337 5.59 -2.26 3.92
C ALA A 337 5.58 -2.67 5.41
N ALA A 338 5.51 -3.98 5.69
CA ALA A 338 5.52 -4.50 7.05
C ALA A 338 6.85 -4.19 7.78
N GLU A 339 7.98 -4.34 7.09
CA GLU A 339 9.33 -4.03 7.59
C GLU A 339 9.54 -2.53 7.87
N ALA A 340 8.85 -1.67 7.13
CA ALA A 340 8.76 -0.23 7.41
C ALA A 340 7.83 0.11 8.58
N ASN A 341 7.36 -0.87 9.37
CA ASN A 341 6.44 -0.68 10.49
C ASN A 341 5.09 -0.07 10.09
N MET A 342 4.70 -0.19 8.82
CA MET A 342 3.35 0.14 8.39
C MET A 342 2.35 -0.83 9.02
N ASN A 343 1.14 -0.34 9.26
CA ASN A 343 0.03 -1.14 9.78
C ASN A 343 -1.25 -0.97 8.96
N MET A 344 -1.22 -0.13 7.92
CA MET A 344 -2.34 0.06 7.00
C MET A 344 -1.84 0.33 5.58
N ILE A 345 -2.50 -0.27 4.60
CA ILE A 345 -2.34 0.00 3.17
C ILE A 345 -3.70 0.44 2.62
N ARG A 346 -3.72 1.52 1.83
CA ARG A 346 -4.93 1.98 1.14
C ARG A 346 -4.86 1.67 -0.35
N ILE A 347 -5.89 1.02 -0.89
CA ILE A 347 -6.08 0.88 -2.33
C ILE A 347 -7.06 1.98 -2.76
N GLY A 348 -6.57 2.96 -3.52
CA GLY A 348 -7.37 4.08 -4.02
C GLY A 348 -8.30 3.66 -5.16
N GLY A 349 -9.39 4.40 -5.36
CA GLY A 349 -10.43 4.13 -6.37
C GLY A 349 -9.98 4.36 -7.81
N THR A 350 -8.76 4.88 -8.00
CA THR A 350 -8.10 5.00 -9.31
C THR A 350 -7.42 3.70 -9.77
N MET A 351 -7.22 2.74 -8.85
CA MET A 351 -6.43 1.52 -9.07
C MET A 351 -7.30 0.35 -9.58
N THR A 352 -7.03 -0.88 -9.12
CA THR A 352 -7.84 -2.08 -9.31
C THR A 352 -8.12 -2.73 -7.96
N TYR A 353 -9.22 -3.49 -7.84
CA TYR A 353 -9.32 -4.43 -6.71
C TYR A 353 -8.20 -5.47 -6.84
N GLU A 354 -7.56 -5.81 -5.72
CA GLU A 354 -6.51 -6.83 -5.69
C GLU A 354 -7.08 -8.25 -5.52
N THR A 355 -6.27 -9.29 -5.71
CA THR A 355 -6.74 -10.68 -5.58
C THR A 355 -6.82 -11.10 -4.11
N GLN A 356 -7.48 -12.23 -3.80
CA GLN A 356 -7.51 -12.80 -2.44
C GLN A 356 -6.09 -13.04 -1.88
N ALA A 357 -5.10 -13.29 -2.74
CA ALA A 357 -3.70 -13.44 -2.35
C ALA A 357 -3.13 -12.19 -1.67
N PHE A 358 -3.51 -10.99 -2.12
CA PHE A 358 -3.11 -9.73 -1.50
C PHE A 358 -3.63 -9.63 -0.07
N PHE A 359 -4.94 -9.86 0.11
CA PHE A 359 -5.58 -9.81 1.43
C PHE A 359 -5.02 -10.88 2.37
N ALA A 360 -4.79 -12.10 1.89
CA ALA A 360 -4.17 -13.16 2.69
C ALA A 360 -2.74 -12.81 3.14
N LEU A 361 -1.95 -12.14 2.31
CA LEU A 361 -0.63 -11.63 2.72
C LEU A 361 -0.77 -10.51 3.76
N CYS A 362 -1.70 -9.58 3.57
CA CYS A 362 -2.00 -8.53 4.56
C CYS A 362 -2.47 -9.11 5.91
N ASP A 363 -3.28 -10.18 5.88
CA ASP A 363 -3.74 -10.92 7.05
C ASP A 363 -2.57 -11.49 7.85
N GLU A 364 -1.63 -12.14 7.16
CA GLU A 364 -0.43 -12.74 7.76
C GLU A 364 0.55 -11.70 8.28
N LEU A 365 0.70 -10.58 7.57
CA LEU A 365 1.65 -9.52 7.89
C LEU A 365 1.12 -8.52 8.93
N GLY A 366 -0.16 -8.61 9.30
CA GLY A 366 -0.80 -7.65 10.20
C GLY A 366 -0.92 -6.26 9.60
N LEU A 367 -1.14 -6.17 8.28
CA LEU A 367 -1.40 -4.94 7.54
C LEU A 367 -2.91 -4.79 7.36
N MET A 368 -3.51 -3.75 7.94
CA MET A 368 -4.90 -3.42 7.68
C MET A 368 -5.06 -2.90 6.23
N VAL A 369 -6.21 -3.15 5.62
CA VAL A 369 -6.53 -2.69 4.26
C VAL A 369 -7.70 -1.73 4.31
N TRP A 370 -7.48 -0.56 3.75
CA TRP A 370 -8.50 0.40 3.36
C TRP A 370 -8.76 0.22 1.87
N GLN A 371 -9.98 -0.18 1.49
CA GLN A 371 -10.36 -0.40 0.10
C GLN A 371 -11.35 0.66 -0.36
N ASP A 372 -10.93 1.56 -1.24
CA ASP A 372 -11.88 2.39 -1.99
C ASP A 372 -12.61 1.49 -3.01
N VAL A 373 -13.89 1.73 -3.22
CA VAL A 373 -14.60 1.28 -4.42
C VAL A 373 -13.97 1.99 -5.62
N MET A 374 -13.89 1.34 -6.78
CA MET A 374 -13.23 1.85 -8.00
C MET A 374 -14.04 2.98 -8.67
N LEU A 375 -14.23 4.06 -7.93
CA LEU A 375 -14.83 5.32 -8.30
C LEU A 375 -13.84 6.44 -7.93
N ALA A 376 -13.45 7.25 -8.90
CA ALA A 376 -12.48 8.32 -8.68
C ALA A 376 -12.78 9.58 -9.50
N ASN A 377 -12.84 10.73 -8.83
CA ASN A 377 -12.92 12.12 -9.35
C ASN A 377 -14.09 12.45 -10.30
N PHE A 378 -14.72 11.48 -10.96
CA PHE A 378 -15.78 11.66 -11.93
C PHE A 378 -17.15 11.90 -11.29
N ASP A 379 -18.03 12.54 -12.06
CA ASP A 379 -19.47 12.49 -11.87
C ASP A 379 -20.04 11.23 -12.57
N TYR A 380 -20.13 10.15 -11.81
CA TYR A 380 -20.67 8.87 -12.28
C TYR A 380 -22.21 8.93 -12.44
N PRO A 381 -22.79 8.16 -13.38
CA PRO A 381 -24.22 8.19 -13.66
C PRO A 381 -25.03 7.45 -12.58
N ALA A 382 -25.11 8.02 -11.38
CA ALA A 382 -25.75 7.41 -10.20
C ALA A 382 -27.25 7.07 -10.36
N GLU A 383 -27.93 7.72 -11.31
CA GLU A 383 -29.36 7.48 -11.63
C GLU A 383 -29.56 6.37 -12.67
N ASP A 384 -28.48 5.87 -13.29
CA ASP A 384 -28.54 4.78 -14.27
C ASP A 384 -28.57 3.44 -13.54
N GLU A 385 -29.72 2.76 -13.59
CA GLU A 385 -29.93 1.48 -12.91
C GLU A 385 -28.95 0.40 -13.37
N VAL A 386 -28.54 0.41 -14.65
CA VAL A 386 -27.56 -0.56 -15.18
C VAL A 386 -26.19 -0.31 -14.57
N PHE A 387 -25.79 0.96 -14.43
CA PHE A 387 -24.54 1.30 -13.77
C PHE A 387 -24.57 0.96 -12.28
N ALA A 388 -25.68 1.28 -11.60
CA ALA A 388 -25.83 1.01 -10.17
C ALA A 388 -25.81 -0.50 -9.87
N GLU A 389 -26.44 -1.32 -10.70
CA GLU A 389 -26.42 -2.78 -10.55
C GLU A 389 -25.04 -3.38 -10.84
N ALA A 390 -24.36 -2.92 -11.90
CA ALA A 390 -22.99 -3.35 -12.16
C ALA A 390 -22.03 -2.99 -11.00
N LEU A 391 -22.25 -1.84 -10.36
CA LEU A 391 -21.49 -1.44 -9.17
C LEU A 391 -21.85 -2.29 -7.94
N ARG A 392 -23.13 -2.65 -7.78
CA ARG A 392 -23.57 -3.58 -6.72
C ARG A 392 -22.84 -4.92 -6.86
N GLU A 393 -22.93 -5.56 -8.02
CA GLU A 393 -22.27 -6.84 -8.29
C GLU A 393 -20.75 -6.80 -8.03
N GLU A 394 -20.10 -5.72 -8.46
CA GLU A 394 -18.67 -5.46 -8.25
C GLU A 394 -18.30 -5.45 -6.75
N VAL A 395 -19.08 -4.74 -5.93
CA VAL A 395 -18.80 -4.60 -4.50
C VAL A 395 -19.19 -5.85 -3.73
N GLU A 396 -20.32 -6.48 -4.07
CA GLU A 396 -20.71 -7.77 -3.49
C GLU A 396 -19.64 -8.83 -3.73
N THR A 397 -19.07 -8.88 -4.93
CA THR A 397 -17.96 -9.76 -5.29
C THR A 397 -16.72 -9.53 -4.42
N LEU A 398 -16.30 -8.27 -4.24
CA LEU A 398 -15.17 -7.92 -3.38
C LEU A 398 -15.41 -8.39 -1.94
N LEU A 399 -16.59 -8.09 -1.39
CA LEU A 399 -16.93 -8.43 -0.01
C LEU A 399 -17.02 -9.94 0.20
N GLN A 400 -17.57 -10.67 -0.77
CA GLN A 400 -17.60 -12.14 -0.78
C GLN A 400 -16.20 -12.75 -0.82
N MET A 401 -15.32 -12.28 -1.70
CA MET A 401 -13.95 -12.76 -1.82
C MET A 401 -13.12 -12.55 -0.54
N THR A 402 -13.44 -11.51 0.23
CA THR A 402 -12.65 -11.09 1.39
C THR A 402 -13.29 -11.45 2.73
N ARG A 403 -14.38 -12.21 2.77
CA ARG A 403 -15.15 -12.48 4.02
C ARG A 403 -14.32 -13.07 5.15
N ALA A 404 -13.39 -13.98 4.83
CA ALA A 404 -12.52 -14.59 5.83
C ALA A 404 -11.34 -13.68 6.24
N SER A 405 -11.08 -12.61 5.48
CA SER A 405 -9.90 -11.76 5.66
C SER A 405 -10.13 -10.75 6.79
N PRO A 406 -9.39 -10.85 7.91
CA PRO A 406 -9.39 -9.80 8.91
C PRO A 406 -8.72 -8.53 8.36
N SER A 407 -7.73 -8.55 7.48
CA SER A 407 -7.01 -7.32 7.12
C SER A 407 -7.89 -6.22 6.53
N LEU A 408 -8.92 -6.52 5.74
CA LEU A 408 -9.88 -5.51 5.26
C LEU A 408 -10.63 -4.91 6.45
N VAL A 409 -10.42 -3.62 6.73
CA VAL A 409 -11.03 -2.90 7.88
C VAL A 409 -11.98 -1.79 7.45
N ILE A 410 -11.70 -1.16 6.31
CA ILE A 410 -12.42 0.00 5.80
C ILE A 410 -12.80 -0.25 4.35
N VAL A 411 -14.07 -0.01 4.03
CA VAL A 411 -14.55 0.15 2.66
C VAL A 411 -14.94 1.61 2.48
N CYS A 412 -14.41 2.24 1.44
CA CYS A 412 -14.63 3.64 1.14
C CYS A 412 -15.38 3.78 -0.19
N GLY A 413 -16.37 4.67 -0.28
CA GLY A 413 -17.22 4.81 -1.46
C GLY A 413 -16.50 5.33 -2.72
N GLY A 414 -15.32 5.95 -2.59
CA GLY A 414 -14.49 6.34 -3.72
C GLY A 414 -13.45 7.40 -3.38
N SER A 415 -12.60 7.75 -4.35
CA SER A 415 -11.54 8.76 -4.21
C SER A 415 -11.94 10.10 -4.83
N GLU A 416 -11.77 11.18 -4.06
CA GLU A 416 -11.80 12.59 -4.47
C GLU A 416 -13.02 13.04 -5.28
N MET A 417 -14.11 12.28 -5.33
CA MET A 417 -15.33 12.70 -6.01
C MET A 417 -15.93 13.92 -5.31
N TYR A 418 -15.96 13.88 -3.97
CA TYR A 418 -16.49 14.98 -3.16
C TYR A 418 -15.58 16.20 -3.25
N GLN A 419 -14.26 15.99 -3.16
CA GLN A 419 -13.25 17.04 -3.32
C GLN A 419 -13.33 17.71 -4.70
N GLN A 420 -13.35 16.93 -5.78
CA GLN A 420 -13.35 17.46 -7.15
C GLN A 420 -14.55 18.37 -7.40
N ALA A 421 -15.73 17.98 -6.94
CA ALA A 421 -16.94 18.78 -7.08
C ALA A 421 -16.93 20.02 -6.17
N ALA A 422 -16.53 19.88 -4.91
CA ALA A 422 -16.46 20.98 -3.96
C ALA A 422 -15.46 22.06 -4.39
N MET A 423 -14.28 21.68 -4.87
CA MET A 423 -13.28 22.62 -5.40
C MET A 423 -13.73 23.35 -6.68
N MET A 424 -14.75 22.84 -7.38
CA MET A 424 -15.41 23.54 -8.49
C MET A 424 -16.56 24.47 -8.02
N GLY A 425 -16.74 24.63 -6.71
CA GLY A 425 -17.75 25.50 -6.11
C GLY A 425 -19.16 24.90 -6.09
N LEU A 426 -19.29 23.58 -6.23
CA LEU A 426 -20.59 22.91 -6.21
C LEU A 426 -21.06 22.62 -4.77
N ALA A 427 -22.36 22.76 -4.54
CA ALA A 427 -22.98 22.46 -3.25
C ALA A 427 -22.98 20.96 -2.95
N GLU A 428 -22.98 20.60 -1.66
CA GLU A 428 -22.93 19.22 -1.18
C GLU A 428 -23.95 18.27 -1.82
N ARG A 429 -25.22 18.68 -1.89
CA ARG A 429 -26.31 17.93 -2.56
C ARG A 429 -26.03 17.53 -4.02
N VAL A 430 -24.99 18.10 -4.65
CA VAL A 430 -24.58 17.76 -6.02
C VAL A 430 -23.65 16.56 -6.02
N TRP A 431 -22.76 16.41 -5.04
CA TRP A 431 -21.75 15.34 -5.03
C TRP A 431 -22.04 14.23 -4.02
N ALA A 432 -22.71 14.53 -2.91
CA ALA A 432 -23.24 13.51 -2.01
C ALA A 432 -24.47 12.88 -2.67
N GLY A 433 -24.37 11.60 -3.04
CA GLY A 433 -25.34 10.96 -3.91
C GLY A 433 -25.69 9.53 -3.49
N PRO A 434 -26.72 8.93 -4.11
CA PRO A 434 -27.28 7.66 -3.66
C PRO A 434 -26.29 6.48 -3.73
N LEU A 435 -25.26 6.54 -4.58
CA LEU A 435 -24.20 5.51 -4.63
C LEU A 435 -23.48 5.43 -3.27
N THR A 436 -22.94 6.55 -2.80
CA THR A 436 -22.09 6.60 -1.60
C THR A 436 -22.86 6.79 -0.31
N GLU A 437 -24.09 7.29 -0.36
CA GLU A 437 -24.92 7.55 0.83
C GLU A 437 -25.98 6.46 1.10
N THR A 438 -26.28 5.58 0.15
CA THR A 438 -27.33 4.56 0.32
C THR A 438 -26.94 3.18 -0.21
N LEU A 439 -26.55 3.06 -1.49
CA LEU A 439 -26.29 1.77 -2.13
C LEU A 439 -25.10 1.04 -1.48
N LEU A 440 -23.93 1.67 -1.50
CA LEU A 440 -22.68 1.11 -0.98
C LEU A 440 -22.73 0.82 0.53
N PRO A 441 -23.16 1.74 1.41
CA PRO A 441 -23.25 1.43 2.84
C PRO A 441 -24.25 0.31 3.13
N GLY A 442 -25.35 0.20 2.37
CA GLY A 442 -26.31 -0.89 2.50
C GLY A 442 -25.67 -2.25 2.20
N ILE A 443 -24.96 -2.36 1.07
CA ILE A 443 -24.25 -3.60 0.69
C ILE A 443 -23.23 -4.00 1.75
N VAL A 444 -22.44 -3.04 2.27
CA VAL A 444 -21.45 -3.31 3.33
C VAL A 444 -22.13 -3.78 4.62
N ALA A 445 -23.21 -3.11 5.05
CA ALA A 445 -23.95 -3.49 6.24
C ALA A 445 -24.56 -4.90 6.15
N ASP A 446 -25.04 -5.30 4.96
CA ASP A 446 -25.67 -6.60 4.76
C ASP A 446 -24.64 -7.74 4.68
N LEU A 447 -23.49 -7.51 4.03
CA LEU A 447 -22.54 -8.59 3.75
C LEU A 447 -21.36 -8.66 4.72
N ARG A 448 -20.91 -7.51 5.23
CA ARG A 448 -19.71 -7.35 6.06
C ARG A 448 -19.90 -6.23 7.12
N PRO A 449 -20.84 -6.39 8.06
CA PRO A 449 -21.12 -5.39 9.09
C PRO A 449 -19.95 -5.16 10.07
N ASP A 450 -18.92 -6.00 10.03
CA ASP A 450 -17.67 -5.84 10.77
C ASP A 450 -16.77 -4.72 10.20
N LEU A 451 -17.02 -4.27 8.97
CA LEU A 451 -16.23 -3.25 8.29
C LEU A 451 -16.73 -1.84 8.61
N VAL A 452 -15.79 -0.92 8.70
CA VAL A 452 -16.09 0.51 8.73
C VAL A 452 -16.40 0.99 7.31
N TYR A 453 -17.49 1.73 7.15
CA TYR A 453 -17.79 2.42 5.90
C TYR A 453 -17.41 3.90 5.94
N VAL A 454 -16.71 4.36 4.90
CA VAL A 454 -16.36 5.76 4.66
C VAL A 454 -17.03 6.24 3.36
N PRO A 455 -17.83 7.32 3.34
CA PRO A 455 -18.56 7.73 2.11
C PRO A 455 -17.66 8.11 0.95
N ASN A 456 -16.55 8.80 1.22
CA ASN A 456 -15.55 9.22 0.23
C ASN A 456 -14.22 9.52 0.91
N SER A 457 -13.11 9.41 0.19
CA SER A 457 -11.81 9.90 0.63
C SER A 457 -11.42 11.08 -0.26
N PRO A 458 -11.47 12.34 0.23
CA PRO A 458 -11.74 12.77 1.60
C PRO A 458 -13.24 13.07 1.89
N PHE A 459 -13.62 13.14 3.18
CA PHE A 459 -14.96 13.54 3.63
C PHE A 459 -14.96 14.20 5.03
N GLY A 460 -16.00 14.99 5.29
CA GLY A 460 -16.25 15.64 6.58
C GLY A 460 -15.86 17.11 6.61
N GLY A 461 -16.07 17.76 7.76
CA GLY A 461 -15.67 19.15 7.98
C GLY A 461 -16.48 20.20 7.21
N ALA A 462 -15.95 21.43 7.17
CA ALA A 462 -16.58 22.55 6.47
C ALA A 462 -16.50 22.41 4.94
N GLN A 463 -15.49 21.69 4.45
CA GLN A 463 -15.32 21.22 3.08
C GLN A 463 -14.80 19.79 3.15
N PRO A 464 -15.17 18.91 2.21
CA PRO A 464 -14.83 17.48 2.28
C PRO A 464 -13.32 17.22 2.33
N PHE A 465 -12.48 18.15 1.87
CA PHE A 465 -11.01 18.08 1.89
C PHE A 465 -10.36 18.82 3.06
N SER A 466 -11.15 19.38 3.99
CA SER A 466 -10.59 20.05 5.18
C SER A 466 -10.01 18.99 6.12
N PRO A 467 -8.70 19.02 6.44
CA PRO A 467 -8.06 17.93 7.16
C PRO A 467 -8.40 17.89 8.65
N ASN A 468 -9.03 18.93 9.19
CA ASN A 468 -9.32 19.08 10.62
C ASN A 468 -10.62 18.40 11.09
N ALA A 469 -11.30 17.67 10.21
CA ALA A 469 -12.49 16.88 10.52
C ALA A 469 -12.59 15.69 9.56
N GLY A 470 -13.06 14.55 10.05
CA GLY A 470 -13.23 13.34 9.26
C GLY A 470 -11.91 12.85 8.66
N VAL A 471 -11.95 12.56 7.36
CA VAL A 471 -10.83 12.04 6.58
C VAL A 471 -10.44 13.09 5.54
N GLY A 472 -9.19 13.53 5.56
CA GLY A 472 -8.64 14.49 4.62
C GLY A 472 -7.58 13.89 3.68
N HIS A 473 -7.30 14.58 2.58
CA HIS A 473 -6.05 14.44 1.82
C HIS A 473 -5.16 15.62 2.20
N TYR A 474 -4.13 15.38 3.00
CA TYR A 474 -3.26 16.45 3.51
C TYR A 474 -2.00 16.60 2.68
N TYR A 475 -2.02 17.59 1.78
CA TYR A 475 -0.87 17.96 0.97
C TYR A 475 -0.28 19.33 1.33
N GLY A 476 -0.60 19.85 2.53
CA GLY A 476 -0.08 21.11 3.05
C GLY A 476 1.45 21.11 3.07
N VAL A 477 2.03 20.30 3.95
CA VAL A 477 3.42 19.87 3.80
C VAL A 477 3.50 18.86 2.66
N GLY A 478 4.30 19.15 1.63
CA GLY A 478 4.26 18.45 0.34
C GLY A 478 3.76 19.37 -0.76
N ALA A 479 2.78 18.93 -1.56
CA ALA A 479 2.38 19.58 -2.82
C ALA A 479 2.02 21.07 -2.71
N TYR A 480 1.54 21.55 -1.56
CA TYR A 480 1.20 22.96 -1.33
C TYR A 480 2.31 23.77 -0.67
N GLU A 481 3.49 23.19 -0.50
CA GLU A 481 4.71 23.87 -0.07
C GLU A 481 4.55 24.68 1.24
N ARG A 482 3.72 24.18 2.16
CA ARG A 482 3.54 24.82 3.47
C ARG A 482 4.76 24.54 4.36
N PRO A 483 5.12 25.46 5.27
CA PRO A 483 6.13 25.21 6.28
C PRO A 483 5.79 23.97 7.13
N LEU A 484 6.81 23.29 7.69
CA LEU A 484 6.61 22.05 8.48
C LEU A 484 5.63 22.21 9.66
N GLU A 485 5.60 23.37 10.30
CA GLU A 485 4.65 23.73 11.37
C GLU A 485 3.17 23.63 10.95
N ASP A 486 2.88 23.65 9.64
CA ASP A 486 1.53 23.49 9.11
C ASP A 486 0.97 22.10 9.40
N ALA A 487 1.82 21.06 9.49
CA ALA A 487 1.40 19.70 9.85
C ALA A 487 0.68 19.65 11.21
N ARG A 488 1.09 20.52 12.14
CA ARG A 488 0.40 20.74 13.42
C ARG A 488 -0.76 21.72 13.28
N ARG A 489 -0.53 22.88 12.65
CA ARG A 489 -1.51 23.98 12.55
C ARG A 489 -2.80 23.57 11.84
N ALA A 490 -2.71 22.67 10.87
CA ALA A 490 -3.85 22.17 10.13
C ALA A 490 -4.79 21.27 10.96
N ASP A 491 -4.39 20.90 12.19
CA ASP A 491 -5.15 20.05 13.12
C ASP A 491 -5.67 18.76 12.47
N VAL A 492 -4.81 18.11 11.67
CA VAL A 492 -5.14 16.93 10.86
C VAL A 492 -5.76 15.83 11.75
N ARG A 493 -6.97 15.36 11.38
CA ARG A 493 -7.65 14.24 12.06
C ARG A 493 -7.24 12.91 11.48
N PHE A 494 -7.27 12.77 10.16
CA PHE A 494 -6.78 11.60 9.46
C PHE A 494 -6.39 12.00 8.04
N ALA A 495 -5.19 11.65 7.61
CA ALA A 495 -4.73 11.89 6.24
C ALA A 495 -4.74 10.58 5.44
N ALA A 496 -5.81 10.31 4.68
CA ALA A 496 -5.87 9.12 3.81
C ALA A 496 -4.91 9.20 2.63
N GLU A 497 -4.41 10.40 2.34
CA GLU A 497 -3.24 10.66 1.50
C GLU A 497 -2.44 11.82 2.10
N CYS A 498 -1.11 11.74 2.05
CA CYS A 498 -0.22 12.84 2.43
C CYS A 498 1.16 12.74 1.80
N LEU A 499 1.94 13.82 1.91
CA LEU A 499 3.38 13.86 1.62
C LEU A 499 3.75 13.33 0.22
N ALA A 500 3.03 13.77 -0.82
CA ALA A 500 3.40 13.49 -2.19
C ALA A 500 4.67 14.26 -2.57
N PHE A 501 5.74 13.53 -2.88
CA PHE A 501 7.06 14.05 -3.27
C PHE A 501 7.64 13.28 -4.45
N SER A 502 8.49 13.93 -5.26
CA SER A 502 9.35 13.21 -6.21
C SER A 502 10.53 12.59 -5.46
N ASN A 503 10.40 11.32 -5.09
CA ASN A 503 11.40 10.58 -4.32
C ASN A 503 12.48 10.01 -5.25
N VAL A 504 13.73 10.44 -5.05
CA VAL A 504 14.87 10.00 -5.87
C VAL A 504 15.35 8.61 -5.39
N PRO A 505 15.47 7.61 -6.28
CA PRO A 505 15.96 6.28 -5.92
C PRO A 505 17.49 6.27 -5.74
N GLU A 506 18.02 5.13 -5.32
CA GLU A 506 19.47 4.92 -5.21
C GLU A 506 20.17 5.10 -6.56
N GLN A 507 21.45 5.51 -6.52
CA GLN A 507 22.20 5.81 -7.74
C GLN A 507 22.31 4.59 -8.67
N ALA A 508 22.47 3.39 -8.10
CA ALA A 508 22.55 2.14 -8.86
C ALA A 508 21.27 1.86 -9.70
N THR A 509 20.09 2.20 -9.18
CA THR A 509 18.82 2.09 -9.92
C THR A 509 18.82 3.05 -11.11
N LEU A 510 19.28 4.29 -10.91
CA LEU A 510 19.36 5.29 -11.98
C LEU A 510 20.36 4.87 -13.06
N ASP A 511 21.56 4.44 -12.68
CA ASP A 511 22.59 4.04 -13.64
C ASP A 511 22.17 2.84 -14.50
N THR A 512 21.37 1.94 -13.93
CA THR A 512 20.90 0.74 -14.62
C THR A 512 19.66 0.99 -15.49
N HIS A 513 18.68 1.75 -14.97
CA HIS A 513 17.34 1.85 -15.57
C HIS A 513 17.00 3.22 -16.15
N LEU A 514 17.74 4.27 -15.79
CA LEU A 514 17.55 5.64 -16.29
C LEU A 514 18.88 6.41 -16.39
N PRO A 515 19.88 5.94 -17.17
CA PRO A 515 21.22 6.54 -17.25
C PRO A 515 21.21 7.83 -18.07
N VAL A 516 20.61 8.87 -17.51
CA VAL A 516 20.38 10.16 -18.14
C VAL A 516 20.76 11.28 -17.19
N ALA A 517 21.03 12.47 -17.71
CA ALA A 517 21.26 13.62 -16.85
C ALA A 517 19.97 13.93 -16.05
N PRO A 518 20.03 13.99 -14.71
CA PRO A 518 18.85 14.30 -13.90
C PRO A 518 18.35 15.71 -14.20
N VAL A 519 17.08 15.96 -13.84
CA VAL A 519 16.39 17.26 -13.96
C VAL A 519 16.04 17.67 -15.39
N HIS A 520 17.00 17.72 -16.32
CA HIS A 520 16.78 18.35 -17.64
C HIS A 520 16.49 17.38 -18.79
N ASP A 521 16.89 16.11 -18.70
CA ASP A 521 16.61 15.15 -19.76
C ASP A 521 15.08 14.89 -19.84
N PRO A 522 14.46 14.94 -21.02
CA PRO A 522 13.02 14.66 -21.16
C PRO A 522 12.62 13.29 -20.60
N ARG A 523 13.51 12.30 -20.65
CA ARG A 523 13.27 10.97 -20.08
C ARG A 523 13.25 11.01 -18.55
N TRP A 524 14.05 11.86 -17.91
CA TRP A 524 13.95 12.10 -16.46
C TRP A 524 12.62 12.74 -16.11
N LYS A 525 12.27 13.85 -16.80
CA LYS A 525 11.01 14.57 -16.53
C LYS A 525 9.77 13.72 -16.81
N ALA A 526 9.84 12.76 -17.72
CA ALA A 526 8.77 11.78 -17.93
C ALA A 526 8.58 10.79 -16.75
N ARG A 527 9.53 10.73 -15.81
CA ARG A 527 9.46 9.92 -14.57
C ARG A 527 9.16 10.77 -13.34
N VAL A 528 9.13 12.09 -13.48
CA VAL A 528 8.73 13.00 -12.40
C VAL A 528 7.22 13.22 -12.51
N PRO A 529 6.46 12.91 -11.45
CA PRO A 529 5.02 13.07 -11.51
C PRO A 529 4.59 14.53 -11.57
N ARG A 530 3.43 14.78 -12.17
CA ARG A 530 2.85 16.12 -12.27
C ARG A 530 1.36 16.11 -12.57
N ASP A 531 0.69 17.17 -12.15
CA ASP A 531 -0.65 17.45 -12.59
C ASP A 531 -0.69 17.98 -14.03
N ARG A 532 -1.74 17.59 -14.74
CA ARG A 532 -1.97 18.05 -16.10
C ARG A 532 -2.19 19.56 -16.12
N ASP A 533 -1.48 20.23 -17.03
CA ASP A 533 -1.46 21.70 -17.19
C ASP A 533 -0.79 22.46 -16.03
N ALA A 534 -0.27 21.80 -14.99
CA ALA A 534 0.47 22.48 -13.92
C ALA A 534 1.80 23.05 -14.46
N SER A 535 2.19 24.23 -14.00
CA SER A 535 3.49 24.84 -14.38
C SER A 535 4.67 24.30 -13.55
N TRP A 536 4.39 23.43 -12.60
CA TRP A 536 5.33 22.82 -11.65
C TRP A 536 5.17 21.29 -11.68
N ASP A 537 6.16 20.59 -11.15
CA ASP A 537 6.11 19.14 -10.91
C ASP A 537 6.56 18.79 -9.48
N PHE A 538 6.44 17.53 -9.09
CA PHE A 538 6.76 17.11 -7.71
C PHE A 538 8.27 17.17 -7.38
N GLU A 539 9.13 17.42 -8.36
CA GLU A 539 10.54 17.74 -8.12
C GLU A 539 10.70 19.21 -7.69
N ASP A 540 9.90 20.14 -8.20
CA ASP A 540 9.85 21.51 -7.67
C ASP A 540 9.41 21.52 -6.20
N THR A 541 8.42 20.70 -5.85
CA THR A 541 7.99 20.50 -4.46
C THR A 541 9.14 19.98 -3.58
N ARG A 542 9.89 18.97 -4.03
CA ARG A 542 11.07 18.48 -3.27
C ARG A 542 12.11 19.59 -3.08
N ASP A 543 12.38 20.34 -4.13
CA ASP A 543 13.34 21.43 -4.14
C ASP A 543 12.98 22.56 -3.17
N HIS A 544 11.69 22.89 -3.05
CA HIS A 544 11.20 23.82 -2.04
C HIS A 544 11.71 23.43 -0.65
N TYR A 545 11.53 22.18 -0.25
CA TYR A 545 11.97 21.71 1.07
C TYR A 545 13.49 21.57 1.17
N LEU A 546 14.19 21.32 0.06
CA LEU A 546 15.66 21.34 0.06
C LEU A 546 16.14 22.74 0.42
N GLY A 547 15.57 23.76 -0.23
CA GLY A 547 15.85 25.16 0.08
C GLY A 547 15.45 25.54 1.51
N LEU A 548 14.26 25.11 1.97
CA LEU A 548 13.77 25.39 3.32
C LEU A 548 14.66 24.78 4.42
N LEU A 549 15.05 23.51 4.27
CA LEU A 549 15.76 22.78 5.32
C LEU A 549 17.27 23.04 5.33
N TYR A 550 17.87 23.24 4.16
CA TYR A 550 19.32 23.41 4.02
C TYR A 550 19.74 24.83 3.67
N GLY A 551 18.82 25.76 3.39
CA GLY A 551 19.16 27.15 3.05
C GLY A 551 20.06 27.25 1.80
N LEU A 552 19.85 26.36 0.84
CA LEU A 552 20.57 26.29 -0.44
C LEU A 552 19.63 26.69 -1.57
N ASP A 553 20.17 27.24 -2.65
CA ASP A 553 19.43 27.41 -3.92
C ASP A 553 19.56 26.11 -4.72
N PRO A 554 18.47 25.32 -4.87
CA PRO A 554 18.53 24.05 -5.57
C PRO A 554 18.93 24.20 -7.05
N ALA A 555 18.45 25.24 -7.73
CA ALA A 555 18.76 25.48 -9.13
C ALA A 555 20.25 25.77 -9.34
N ARG A 556 20.86 26.52 -8.41
CA ARG A 556 22.30 26.74 -8.39
C ARG A 556 23.07 25.46 -8.07
N LEU A 557 22.67 24.73 -7.03
CA LEU A 557 23.32 23.51 -6.59
C LEU A 557 23.35 22.45 -7.70
N ARG A 558 22.23 22.25 -8.40
CA ARG A 558 22.14 21.35 -9.57
C ARG A 558 23.18 21.62 -10.66
N ARG A 559 23.60 22.89 -10.85
CA ARG A 559 24.59 23.27 -11.86
C ARG A 559 26.02 23.18 -11.36
N GLU A 560 26.24 23.53 -10.10
CA GLU A 560 27.58 23.61 -9.51
C GLU A 560 28.06 22.27 -8.95
N ASP A 561 27.16 21.48 -8.38
CA ASP A 561 27.45 20.18 -7.74
C ASP A 561 26.23 19.23 -7.86
N PRO A 562 26.04 18.60 -9.04
CA PRO A 562 24.89 17.72 -9.29
C PRO A 562 24.83 16.50 -8.36
N ALA A 563 25.98 15.96 -7.96
CA ALA A 563 26.05 14.80 -7.07
C ALA A 563 25.51 15.15 -5.69
N ARG A 564 26.00 16.25 -5.10
CA ARG A 564 25.51 16.75 -3.81
C ARG A 564 24.02 17.14 -3.86
N TYR A 565 23.56 17.68 -4.99
CA TYR A 565 22.14 17.93 -5.18
C TYR A 565 21.30 16.65 -5.08
N LEU A 566 21.74 15.54 -5.69
CA LEU A 566 21.01 14.27 -5.61
C LEU A 566 21.03 13.70 -4.20
N ASP A 567 22.15 13.76 -3.48
CA ASP A 567 22.23 13.27 -2.10
C ASP A 567 21.32 14.05 -1.15
N LEU A 568 21.30 15.38 -1.28
CA LEU A 568 20.36 16.22 -0.54
C LEU A 568 18.91 15.97 -0.96
N SER A 569 18.65 15.70 -2.24
CA SER A 569 17.32 15.35 -2.75
C SER A 569 16.81 14.01 -2.19
N ARG A 570 17.71 13.06 -1.95
CA ARG A 570 17.41 11.78 -1.30
C ARG A 570 17.12 11.94 0.18
N ALA A 571 17.92 12.75 0.88
CA ALA A 571 17.73 12.97 2.31
C ALA A 571 16.51 13.83 2.64
N VAL A 572 16.24 14.89 1.87
CA VAL A 572 15.25 15.91 2.24
C VAL A 572 13.83 15.36 2.39
N THR A 573 13.40 14.42 1.55
CA THR A 573 12.04 13.87 1.68
C THR A 573 11.92 12.99 2.92
N GLY A 574 12.99 12.28 3.30
CA GLY A 574 13.07 11.57 4.57
C GLY A 574 12.97 12.50 5.78
N GLU A 575 13.70 13.63 5.77
CA GLU A 575 13.63 14.65 6.82
C GLU A 575 12.21 15.20 7.01
N VAL A 576 11.50 15.45 5.91
CA VAL A 576 10.13 15.95 5.93
C VAL A 576 9.17 14.89 6.49
N VAL A 577 9.33 13.63 6.09
CA VAL A 577 8.52 12.52 6.63
C VAL A 577 8.70 12.38 8.14
N GLU A 578 9.95 12.33 8.63
CA GLU A 578 10.22 12.18 10.07
C GLU A 578 9.68 13.38 10.88
N ALA A 579 9.86 14.60 10.40
CA ALA A 579 9.35 15.81 11.07
C ALA A 579 7.81 15.84 11.09
N THR A 580 7.16 15.54 9.97
CA THR A 580 5.69 15.61 9.84
C THR A 580 5.00 14.55 10.69
N PHE A 581 5.51 13.30 10.68
CA PHE A 581 4.95 12.24 11.52
C PHE A 581 5.25 12.46 13.01
N SER A 582 6.33 13.15 13.36
CA SER A 582 6.58 13.57 14.75
C SER A 582 5.46 14.47 15.26
N GLU A 583 5.03 15.45 14.46
CA GLU A 583 3.91 16.33 14.80
C GLU A 583 2.59 15.56 14.99
N TRP A 584 2.31 14.60 14.11
CA TRP A 584 1.07 13.82 14.20
C TRP A 584 1.07 12.77 15.29
N ARG A 585 2.22 12.20 15.65
CA ARG A 585 2.31 11.15 16.67
C ARG A 585 2.50 11.68 18.09
N ARG A 586 2.85 12.95 18.27
CA ARG A 586 3.07 13.57 19.59
C ARG A 586 1.86 13.42 20.53
N THR A 587 2.13 13.56 21.82
CA THR A 587 1.09 13.62 22.87
C THR A 587 0.21 14.85 22.67
N GLY A 588 -1.12 14.68 22.68
CA GLY A 588 -2.07 15.77 22.45
C GLY A 588 -2.36 16.07 20.98
N SER A 589 -1.78 15.31 20.05
CA SER A 589 -2.23 15.31 18.65
C SER A 589 -3.62 14.70 18.52
N GLY A 590 -4.48 15.32 17.73
CA GLY A 590 -5.77 14.77 17.34
C GLY A 590 -5.73 13.95 16.04
N CYS A 591 -4.55 13.61 15.53
CA CYS A 591 -4.37 12.81 14.32
C CYS A 591 -4.42 11.31 14.65
N GLY A 592 -5.41 10.62 14.09
CA GLY A 592 -5.61 9.17 14.19
C GLY A 592 -4.88 8.37 13.11
N GLY A 593 -4.28 9.01 12.12
CA GLY A 593 -3.46 8.31 11.13
C GLY A 593 -3.12 9.12 9.89
N ALA A 594 -2.12 8.65 9.15
CA ALA A 594 -1.69 9.24 7.89
C ALA A 594 -1.07 8.18 6.95
N LEU A 595 -1.43 8.23 5.67
CA LEU A 595 -0.98 7.29 4.63
C LEU A 595 -0.23 8.05 3.52
N VAL A 596 1.04 7.71 3.31
CA VAL A 596 1.92 8.37 2.34
C VAL A 596 1.54 8.03 0.90
N TRP A 597 1.52 9.03 0.03
CA TRP A 597 1.37 8.86 -1.41
C TRP A 597 2.76 8.72 -2.07
N THR A 598 3.22 7.53 -2.50
CA THR A 598 2.61 6.17 -2.51
C THR A 598 3.63 5.11 -2.09
N LEU A 599 3.24 3.83 -1.96
CA LEU A 599 4.16 2.76 -1.57
C LEU A 599 5.22 2.48 -2.66
N GLN A 600 4.81 2.25 -3.90
CA GLN A 600 5.70 1.86 -5.00
C GLN A 600 5.59 2.74 -6.24
N ASP A 601 6.69 2.84 -6.99
CA ASP A 601 6.73 3.40 -8.34
C ASP A 601 6.25 2.40 -9.40
N LEU A 602 5.73 2.92 -10.51
CA LEU A 602 5.33 2.13 -11.68
C LEU A 602 6.43 2.04 -12.75
N LEU A 603 7.39 2.96 -12.75
CA LEU A 603 8.58 2.99 -13.61
C LEU A 603 9.77 3.49 -12.82
N ALA A 604 10.97 3.02 -13.17
CA ALA A 604 12.20 3.48 -12.53
C ALA A 604 12.44 4.98 -12.79
N GLY A 605 12.70 5.72 -11.71
CA GLY A 605 13.00 7.15 -11.76
C GLY A 605 12.57 7.88 -10.48
N ALA A 606 12.50 9.20 -10.54
CA ALA A 606 12.12 10.04 -9.40
C ALA A 606 10.59 10.16 -9.22
N GLY A 607 9.91 9.01 -9.10
CA GLY A 607 8.47 8.91 -8.87
C GLY A 607 8.06 9.13 -7.40
N TRP A 608 6.77 8.97 -7.09
CA TRP A 608 6.24 9.14 -5.72
C TRP A 608 6.59 8.00 -4.77
N GLY A 609 6.91 6.81 -5.28
CA GLY A 609 7.04 5.60 -4.50
C GLY A 609 8.11 5.71 -3.41
N LEU A 610 7.80 5.16 -2.23
CA LEU A 610 8.78 4.87 -1.18
C LEU A 610 9.72 3.74 -1.60
N VAL A 611 9.23 2.81 -2.41
CA VAL A 611 9.98 1.72 -3.05
C VAL A 611 10.06 2.02 -4.55
N ASP A 612 11.22 1.82 -5.16
CA ASP A 612 11.37 2.00 -6.60
C ASP A 612 10.72 0.85 -7.39
N ALA A 613 10.57 1.03 -8.71
CA ALA A 613 9.92 0.06 -9.57
C ALA A 613 10.67 -1.29 -9.71
N THR A 614 11.89 -1.40 -9.17
CA THR A 614 12.70 -2.63 -9.16
C THR A 614 12.52 -3.42 -7.86
N GLY A 615 11.76 -2.89 -6.91
CA GLY A 615 11.53 -3.51 -5.60
C GLY A 615 12.58 -3.12 -4.56
N LEU A 616 13.42 -2.11 -4.81
CA LEU A 616 14.41 -1.64 -3.84
C LEU A 616 13.85 -0.45 -3.03
N PRO A 617 14.06 -0.42 -1.70
CA PRO A 617 13.71 0.73 -0.88
C PRO A 617 14.43 2.00 -1.34
N LYS A 618 13.71 3.11 -1.48
CA LYS A 618 14.32 4.42 -1.64
C LYS A 618 14.73 4.98 -0.26
N PRO A 619 15.60 6.01 -0.22
CA PRO A 619 16.01 6.68 1.02
C PRO A 619 14.86 7.04 1.96
N VAL A 620 13.76 7.55 1.40
CA VAL A 620 12.55 7.93 2.15
C VAL A 620 11.84 6.75 2.83
N TRP A 621 11.99 5.51 2.33
CA TRP A 621 11.45 4.31 2.98
C TRP A 621 12.13 4.06 4.33
N HIS A 622 13.45 4.28 4.42
CA HIS A 622 14.18 4.15 5.68
C HIS A 622 13.72 5.20 6.70
N ALA A 623 13.48 6.43 6.24
CA ALA A 623 12.91 7.49 7.07
C ALA A 623 11.48 7.16 7.55
N ALA A 624 10.61 6.65 6.66
CA ALA A 624 9.29 6.17 7.03
C ALA A 624 9.37 5.04 8.07
N ARG A 625 10.27 4.07 7.88
CA ARG A 625 10.53 2.98 8.83
C ARG A 625 10.88 3.49 10.22
N ARG A 626 11.73 4.53 10.31
CA ARG A 626 12.07 5.20 11.57
C ARG A 626 10.87 5.95 12.15
N ALA A 627 10.18 6.74 11.35
CA ALA A 627 8.99 7.50 11.76
C ALA A 627 7.85 6.61 12.27
N PHE A 628 7.77 5.36 11.81
CA PHE A 628 6.69 4.41 12.08
C PHE A 628 7.01 3.39 13.19
N ARG A 629 8.16 3.50 13.86
CA ARG A 629 8.53 2.60 14.97
C ARG A 629 7.40 2.50 16.02
N PRO A 630 7.03 1.29 16.49
CA PRO A 630 6.02 1.11 17.54
C PRO A 630 6.44 1.69 18.89
N VAL A 631 7.72 1.60 19.23
CA VAL A 631 8.33 2.26 20.40
C VAL A 631 9.23 3.37 19.90
N GLN A 632 8.97 4.62 20.30
CA GLN A 632 9.54 5.79 19.65
C GLN A 632 9.86 6.92 20.63
N VAL A 633 10.89 7.71 20.31
CA VAL A 633 11.16 9.03 20.90
C VAL A 633 11.06 10.11 19.82
N LEU A 634 10.46 11.25 20.15
CA LEU A 634 10.30 12.41 19.27
C LEU A 634 10.76 13.68 19.98
N LEU A 635 11.36 14.62 19.23
CA LEU A 635 11.77 15.93 19.72
C LEU A 635 11.00 17.03 18.99
N LEU A 636 10.24 17.84 19.73
CA LEU A 636 9.40 18.89 19.16
C LEU A 636 9.67 20.24 19.83
N ASP A 637 9.83 21.27 19.01
CA ASP A 637 10.02 22.65 19.47
C ASP A 637 8.67 23.27 19.82
N GLU A 638 8.49 23.63 21.10
CA GLU A 638 7.27 24.22 21.63
C GLU A 638 7.41 25.75 21.83
N GLY A 639 8.33 26.37 21.08
CA GLY A 639 8.59 27.80 21.09
C GLY A 639 9.16 28.24 22.44
N THR A 640 8.48 29.18 23.12
CA THR A 640 8.93 29.68 24.43
C THR A 640 8.80 28.68 25.56
N ASN A 641 8.15 27.53 25.33
CA ASN A 641 8.13 26.42 26.29
C ASN A 641 9.38 25.53 26.17
N GLY A 642 10.24 25.75 25.17
CA GLY A 642 11.46 24.98 24.94
C GLY A 642 11.23 23.72 24.12
N LEU A 643 12.06 22.70 24.34
CA LEU A 643 12.02 21.43 23.61
C LEU A 643 11.26 20.39 24.45
N ASP A 644 10.23 19.76 23.86
CA ASP A 644 9.53 18.63 24.46
C ASP A 644 10.04 17.31 23.88
N VAL A 645 10.18 16.32 24.77
CA VAL A 645 10.49 14.93 24.44
C VAL A 645 9.21 14.11 24.57
N HIS A 646 8.78 13.48 23.48
CA HIS A 646 7.63 12.58 23.48
C HIS A 646 8.08 11.13 23.36
N LEU A 647 7.51 10.27 24.20
CA LEU A 647 7.72 8.83 24.19
C LEU A 647 6.41 8.14 23.80
N VAL A 648 6.49 7.19 22.86
CA VAL A 648 5.35 6.44 22.35
C VAL A 648 5.63 4.94 22.51
N ASN A 649 4.64 4.20 22.99
CA ASN A 649 4.64 2.74 22.98
C ASN A 649 3.28 2.25 22.46
N ASP A 650 3.23 1.84 21.19
CA ASP A 650 2.03 1.27 20.56
C ASP A 650 1.83 -0.22 20.90
N THR A 651 2.84 -0.87 21.47
CA THR A 651 2.83 -2.33 21.70
C THR A 651 1.92 -2.72 22.86
N ALA A 652 1.57 -4.01 22.92
CA ALA A 652 0.76 -4.57 24.00
C ALA A 652 1.54 -4.75 25.31
N ASP A 653 2.88 -4.62 25.29
CA ASP A 653 3.74 -4.90 26.42
C ASP A 653 4.28 -3.62 27.05
N ALA A 654 4.57 -3.70 28.36
CA ALA A 654 5.29 -2.65 29.05
C ALA A 654 6.77 -2.71 28.64
N VAL A 655 7.38 -1.57 28.32
CA VAL A 655 8.77 -1.52 27.84
C VAL A 655 9.63 -0.73 28.83
N PRO A 656 10.52 -1.40 29.59
CA PRO A 656 11.51 -0.73 30.42
C PRO A 656 12.54 -0.01 29.56
N VAL A 657 12.65 1.30 29.72
CA VAL A 657 13.51 2.15 28.89
C VAL A 657 14.32 3.14 29.72
N ARG A 658 15.44 3.54 29.14
CA ARG A 658 16.23 4.69 29.54
C ARG A 658 16.20 5.73 28.43
N LEU A 659 15.70 6.92 28.76
CA LEU A 659 15.80 8.10 27.93
C LEU A 659 17.11 8.84 28.25
N GLU A 660 17.86 9.18 27.21
CA GLU A 660 19.05 10.03 27.28
C GLU A 660 18.85 11.23 26.35
N LEU A 661 19.14 12.44 26.81
CA LEU A 661 19.05 13.67 26.03
C LEU A 661 20.37 14.44 26.15
N THR A 662 20.97 14.83 25.04
CA THR A 662 22.26 15.56 25.03
C THR A 662 22.25 16.67 24.00
N CYS A 663 22.68 17.86 24.42
CA CYS A 663 22.94 19.00 23.53
C CYS A 663 24.43 19.04 23.21
N LEU A 664 24.77 18.98 21.91
CA LEU A 664 26.12 18.94 21.40
C LEU A 664 26.48 20.26 20.73
N ARG A 665 27.61 20.85 21.14
CA ARG A 665 28.24 21.98 20.45
C ARG A 665 29.15 21.47 19.35
N ALA A 666 29.02 22.06 18.16
CA ALA A 666 29.75 21.67 16.96
C ALA A 666 29.59 20.16 16.67
N GLY A 667 28.39 19.63 16.97
CA GLY A 667 28.08 18.21 16.87
C GLY A 667 28.92 17.26 17.74
N ARG A 668 29.79 17.75 18.63
CA ARG A 668 30.79 16.92 19.31
C ARG A 668 30.80 17.06 20.82
N GLN A 669 30.84 18.29 21.33
CA GLN A 669 31.05 18.53 22.75
C GLN A 669 29.70 18.59 23.48
N PRO A 670 29.41 17.68 24.42
CA PRO A 670 28.23 17.80 25.28
C PRO A 670 28.32 19.07 26.11
N VAL A 671 27.30 19.92 26.04
CA VAL A 671 27.20 21.14 26.85
C VAL A 671 26.13 21.03 27.93
N VAL A 672 25.13 20.17 27.73
CA VAL A 672 24.19 19.72 28.75
C VAL A 672 23.68 18.33 28.38
N SER A 673 23.43 17.49 29.39
CA SER A 673 22.88 16.15 29.22
C SER A 673 21.93 15.80 30.36
N GLY A 674 20.96 14.94 30.08
CA GLY A 674 20.00 14.41 31.05
C GLY A 674 19.71 12.93 30.80
N ARG A 675 19.32 12.20 31.85
CA ARG A 675 18.95 10.78 31.80
C ARG A 675 17.71 10.53 32.66
N HIS A 676 16.79 9.73 32.15
CA HIS A 676 15.60 9.30 32.88
C HIS A 676 15.29 7.83 32.63
N GLU A 677 15.20 7.04 33.68
CA GLU A 677 14.74 5.66 33.60
C GLU A 677 13.24 5.59 33.88
N THR A 678 12.51 4.84 33.06
CA THR A 678 11.06 4.70 33.19
C THR A 678 10.60 3.40 32.54
N VAL A 679 9.39 2.97 32.86
CA VAL A 679 8.68 1.95 32.08
C VAL A 679 7.62 2.66 31.24
N LEU A 680 7.60 2.41 29.94
CA LEU A 680 6.50 2.83 29.07
C LEU A 680 5.38 1.81 29.20
N ALA A 681 4.21 2.25 29.65
CA ALA A 681 3.04 1.38 29.73
C ALA A 681 2.63 0.90 28.31
N PRO A 682 1.95 -0.25 28.19
CA PRO A 682 1.33 -0.66 26.94
C PRO A 682 0.46 0.45 26.35
N ARG A 683 0.45 0.60 25.03
CA ARG A 683 -0.49 1.48 24.29
C ARG A 683 -0.55 2.90 24.85
N SER A 684 0.61 3.49 25.14
CA SER A 684 0.70 4.76 25.87
C SER A 684 1.60 5.79 25.18
N LYS A 685 1.34 7.06 25.51
CA LYS A 685 2.18 8.20 25.13
C LYS A 685 2.52 9.01 26.38
N ARG A 686 3.76 9.51 26.46
CA ARG A 686 4.22 10.39 27.55
C ARG A 686 4.98 11.58 26.97
N ARG A 687 4.87 12.73 27.64
CA ARG A 687 5.58 13.97 27.30
C ARG A 687 6.43 14.41 28.49
N LEU A 688 7.64 14.90 28.22
CA LEU A 688 8.59 15.42 29.20
C LEU A 688 9.20 16.71 28.63
N ALA A 689 9.33 17.76 29.42
CA ALA A 689 10.11 18.92 29.02
C ALA A 689 11.61 18.58 29.08
N ALA A 690 12.40 19.03 28.12
CA ALA A 690 13.86 18.83 28.12
C ALA A 690 14.52 19.36 29.40
N THR A 691 14.03 20.47 29.95
CA THR A 691 14.55 21.05 31.20
C THR A 691 14.34 20.17 32.42
N ASP A 692 13.30 19.34 32.44
CA ASP A 692 13.06 18.38 33.53
C ASP A 692 14.13 17.28 33.52
N LEU A 693 14.61 16.91 32.33
CA LEU A 693 15.71 15.94 32.15
C LEU A 693 17.06 16.53 32.57
N PHE A 694 17.28 17.81 32.32
CA PHE A 694 18.50 18.52 32.71
C PHE A 694 18.49 18.94 34.19
N GLY A 695 17.31 19.09 34.80
CA GLY A 695 17.14 19.59 36.17
C GLY A 695 17.35 21.11 36.32
N ALA A 696 17.49 21.83 35.21
CA ALA A 696 17.71 23.28 35.18
C ALA A 696 17.25 23.87 33.84
N PHE A 697 17.08 25.20 33.81
CA PHE A 697 16.83 25.92 32.58
C PHE A 697 18.04 25.84 31.63
N TYR A 698 17.77 25.49 30.38
CA TYR A 698 18.71 25.55 29.27
C TYR A 698 17.92 25.89 27.99
N ASP A 699 18.35 26.93 27.27
CA ASP A 699 17.69 27.38 26.03
C ASP A 699 17.96 26.41 24.88
N THR A 700 17.24 25.28 24.90
CA THR A 700 17.46 24.13 24.02
C THR A 700 17.05 24.41 22.57
N THR A 701 16.02 25.23 22.36
CA THR A 701 15.52 25.60 21.03
C THR A 701 16.07 26.94 20.54
N TYR A 702 16.91 27.61 21.34
CA TYR A 702 17.41 28.95 21.06
C TYR A 702 16.30 30.00 20.86
N ALA A 703 15.22 29.86 21.63
CA ALA A 703 14.06 30.73 21.58
C ALA A 703 14.31 32.08 22.28
N PHE A 704 15.10 32.10 23.36
CA PHE A 704 15.29 33.30 24.20
C PHE A 704 16.50 34.15 23.79
N ARG A 705 17.57 33.54 23.28
CA ARG A 705 18.71 34.24 22.64
C ARG A 705 19.43 35.25 23.54
N PHE A 706 19.45 35.02 24.86
CA PHE A 706 20.15 35.91 25.82
C PHE A 706 21.67 35.97 25.59
N ALA A 707 22.25 34.91 25.01
CA ALA A 707 23.63 34.83 24.58
C ALA A 707 23.68 34.16 23.20
N GLY A 708 24.88 34.04 22.60
CA GLY A 708 25.04 33.22 21.40
C GLY A 708 24.61 31.76 21.62
N PRO A 709 24.25 31.03 20.55
CA PRO A 709 23.77 29.67 20.66
C PRO A 709 24.84 28.76 21.26
N GLN A 710 24.45 27.98 22.27
CA GLN A 710 25.39 27.17 23.05
C GLN A 710 25.68 25.80 22.42
N HIS A 711 24.81 25.35 21.50
CA HIS A 711 24.84 24.08 20.80
C HIS A 711 24.12 24.19 19.44
N ASP A 712 24.33 23.22 18.56
CA ASP A 712 23.74 23.16 17.22
C ASP A 712 23.01 21.84 16.92
N VAL A 713 23.19 20.82 17.78
CA VAL A 713 22.49 19.53 17.69
C VAL A 713 21.99 19.13 19.07
N THR A 714 20.74 18.72 19.17
CA THR A 714 20.21 17.98 20.32
C THR A 714 19.89 16.55 19.89
N GLU A 715 20.38 15.56 20.61
CA GLU A 715 20.11 14.13 20.40
C GLU A 715 19.29 13.59 21.58
N ALA A 716 18.21 12.88 21.27
CA ALA A 716 17.54 11.99 22.19
C ALA A 716 17.78 10.53 21.79
N ARG A 717 18.13 9.67 22.76
CA ARG A 717 18.19 8.22 22.60
C ARG A 717 17.25 7.54 23.58
N LEU A 718 16.43 6.63 23.05
CA LEU A 718 15.62 5.72 23.82
C LEU A 718 16.28 4.35 23.80
N VAL A 719 16.76 3.91 24.95
CA VAL A 719 17.56 2.69 25.12
C VAL A 719 16.75 1.66 25.90
N SER A 720 16.76 0.40 25.48
CA SER A 720 16.18 -0.69 26.28
C SER A 720 16.97 -0.85 27.58
N SER A 721 16.28 -0.84 28.73
CA SER A 721 16.92 -1.08 30.01
C SER A 721 17.40 -2.53 30.17
N GLU A 722 16.85 -3.46 29.38
CA GLU A 722 17.19 -4.89 29.44
C GLU A 722 18.39 -5.23 28.56
N THR A 723 18.40 -4.75 27.31
CA THR A 723 19.45 -5.12 26.33
C THR A 723 20.53 -4.06 26.16
N ASN A 724 20.34 -2.85 26.72
CA ASN A 724 21.14 -1.66 26.43
C ASN A 724 21.22 -1.28 24.94
N MET A 725 20.36 -1.83 24.09
CA MET A 725 20.29 -1.44 22.68
C MET A 725 19.44 -0.19 22.50
N VAL A 726 19.85 0.68 21.57
CA VAL A 726 19.06 1.83 21.14
C VAL A 726 17.82 1.32 20.39
N ILE A 727 16.64 1.66 20.91
CA ILE A 727 15.33 1.37 20.30
C ILE A 727 15.03 2.43 19.23
N ALA A 728 15.23 3.70 19.61
CA ALA A 728 14.95 4.84 18.76
C ALA A 728 15.85 6.03 19.15
N ASP A 729 16.08 6.89 18.17
CA ASP A 729 16.84 8.13 18.25
C ASP A 729 16.07 9.25 17.56
N ALA A 730 16.25 10.49 18.03
CA ALA A 730 15.66 11.68 17.43
C ALA A 730 16.62 12.86 17.56
N PHE A 731 16.56 13.77 16.60
CA PHE A 731 17.47 14.91 16.49
C PHE A 731 16.70 16.22 16.34
N HIS A 732 17.21 17.27 16.98
CA HIS A 732 16.70 18.63 16.85
C HIS A 732 17.85 19.60 16.54
N PHE A 733 17.59 20.57 15.67
CA PHE A 733 18.58 21.50 15.12
C PHE A 733 18.14 22.94 15.41
N PRO A 734 18.50 23.54 16.57
CA PRO A 734 18.02 24.87 16.98
C PRO A 734 18.46 26.00 16.04
N LEU A 735 19.50 25.76 15.23
CA LEU A 735 20.02 26.70 14.23
C LEU A 735 19.73 26.27 12.78
N GLY A 736 18.90 25.23 12.60
CA GLY A 736 18.64 24.59 11.31
C GLY A 736 19.69 23.56 10.90
N ARG A 737 19.32 22.65 10.01
CA ARG A 737 20.13 21.48 9.62
C ARG A 737 21.49 21.87 9.04
N ARG A 738 21.53 22.94 8.22
CA ARG A 738 22.79 23.45 7.64
C ARG A 738 23.84 23.79 8.69
N ALA A 739 23.44 24.42 9.80
CA ALA A 739 24.37 24.80 10.86
C ALA A 739 24.96 23.58 11.59
N ALA A 740 24.25 22.46 11.58
CA ALA A 740 24.68 21.19 12.14
C ALA A 740 25.49 20.32 11.15
N ILE A 741 25.76 20.78 9.93
CA ILE A 741 26.59 20.04 8.97
C ILE A 741 28.05 20.30 9.32
N HIS A 742 28.71 19.28 9.84
CA HIS A 742 30.14 19.29 10.16
C HIS A 742 30.88 18.29 9.28
N ASP A 743 32.17 18.57 9.03
CA ASP A 743 33.07 17.60 8.43
C ASP A 743 33.41 16.51 9.46
N ALA A 744 32.59 15.47 9.46
CA ALA A 744 32.68 14.35 10.38
C ALA A 744 33.62 13.27 9.85
N THR A 745 34.52 12.80 10.70
CA THR A 745 35.36 11.64 10.41
C THR A 745 34.58 10.39 10.74
N LEU A 746 34.32 9.57 9.72
CA LEU A 746 33.68 8.27 9.88
C LEU A 746 34.73 7.18 10.07
N THR A 747 34.41 6.21 10.91
CA THR A 747 35.16 4.95 11.03
C THR A 747 34.17 3.83 10.81
N ALA A 748 34.51 2.88 9.94
CA ALA A 748 33.65 1.76 9.63
C ALA A 748 34.45 0.45 9.63
N ALA A 749 33.77 -0.66 9.87
CA ALA A 749 34.33 -2.00 9.66
C ALA A 749 33.24 -2.98 9.31
N VAL A 750 33.47 -3.79 8.26
CA VAL A 750 32.63 -4.96 7.98
C VAL A 750 32.89 -6.03 9.03
N VAL A 751 31.85 -6.61 9.61
CA VAL A 751 31.95 -7.65 10.64
C VAL A 751 31.10 -8.86 10.26
N ASP A 752 31.58 -10.05 10.59
CA ASP A 752 30.83 -11.29 10.42
C ASP A 752 29.78 -11.41 11.53
N ILE A 753 28.55 -11.76 11.14
CA ILE A 753 27.46 -12.06 12.06
C ILE A 753 26.88 -13.44 11.74
N ALA A 754 26.07 -13.98 12.65
CA ALA A 754 25.38 -15.23 12.39
C ALA A 754 24.49 -15.08 11.14
N GLY A 755 24.83 -15.79 10.07
CA GLY A 755 24.04 -15.81 8.83
C GLY A 755 24.32 -14.67 7.83
N GLY A 756 25.39 -13.87 8.00
CA GLY A 756 25.75 -12.85 7.01
C GLY A 756 26.76 -11.83 7.51
N PHE A 757 26.68 -10.61 6.99
CA PHE A 757 27.58 -9.51 7.32
C PHE A 757 26.85 -8.32 7.94
N ALA A 758 27.59 -7.48 8.65
CA ALA A 758 27.14 -6.17 9.09
C ALA A 758 28.27 -5.15 8.93
N VAL A 759 27.93 -3.86 9.01
CA VAL A 759 28.91 -2.77 9.09
C VAL A 759 28.75 -2.08 10.44
N ASP A 760 29.83 -2.00 11.21
CA ASP A 760 29.90 -1.17 12.41
C ASP A 760 30.39 0.22 12.03
N ILE A 761 29.61 1.26 12.29
CA ILE A 761 29.91 2.65 11.91
C ILE A 761 29.96 3.53 13.15
N ALA A 762 31.04 4.30 13.32
CA ALA A 762 31.19 5.31 14.36
C ALA A 762 31.68 6.63 13.77
N THR A 763 31.49 7.71 14.52
CA THR A 763 31.88 9.06 14.10
C THR A 763 32.43 9.91 15.25
N ASP A 764 33.32 10.85 14.95
CA ASP A 764 33.96 11.75 15.93
C ASP A 764 33.07 12.93 16.35
N ARG A 765 32.07 13.28 15.52
CA ARG A 765 31.07 14.34 15.71
C ARG A 765 29.78 13.94 14.99
N PHE A 766 28.72 14.70 15.18
CA PHE A 766 27.45 14.46 14.51
C PHE A 766 27.59 14.41 12.98
N ALA A 767 27.11 13.33 12.38
CA ALA A 767 27.11 13.07 10.95
C ALA A 767 25.65 12.99 10.44
N GLN A 768 25.32 13.79 9.42
CA GLN A 768 23.99 13.84 8.85
C GLN A 768 23.83 12.85 7.68
N SER A 769 22.75 12.07 7.73
CA SER A 769 22.28 11.23 6.61
C SER A 769 23.40 10.32 6.10
N ILE A 770 24.01 9.58 7.04
CA ILE A 770 24.93 8.49 6.72
C ILE A 770 24.20 7.55 5.79
N HIS A 771 24.80 7.31 4.63
CA HIS A 771 24.32 6.34 3.67
C HIS A 771 25.43 5.35 3.31
N ILE A 772 24.99 4.12 3.03
CA ILE A 772 25.83 2.95 2.83
C ILE A 772 25.50 2.39 1.46
N VAL A 773 26.50 2.29 0.60
CA VAL A 773 26.43 1.60 -0.68
C VAL A 773 27.24 0.32 -0.55
N CYS A 774 26.57 -0.82 -0.63
CA CYS A 774 27.23 -2.11 -0.52
C CYS A 774 26.71 -3.07 -1.61
N PRO A 775 27.41 -3.20 -2.75
CA PRO A 775 26.94 -3.99 -3.89
C PRO A 775 26.52 -5.41 -3.49
N GLY A 776 25.33 -5.83 -3.94
CA GLY A 776 24.76 -7.14 -3.61
C GLY A 776 24.02 -7.21 -2.27
N PHE A 777 24.04 -6.15 -1.46
CA PHE A 777 23.41 -6.12 -0.15
C PHE A 777 22.53 -4.87 0.05
N LEU A 778 21.45 -5.04 0.81
CA LEU A 778 20.59 -3.97 1.33
C LEU A 778 20.91 -3.73 2.82
N PRO A 779 21.34 -2.52 3.20
CA PRO A 779 21.51 -2.17 4.61
C PRO A 779 20.17 -2.19 5.37
N SER A 780 20.16 -2.76 6.57
CA SER A 780 18.98 -2.82 7.46
C SER A 780 18.48 -1.44 7.96
N ASP A 781 19.32 -0.41 7.87
CA ASP A 781 18.94 1.00 7.96
C ASP A 781 19.92 1.80 7.10
N ASN A 782 19.44 2.87 6.49
CA ASN A 782 20.21 3.71 5.57
C ASN A 782 19.74 5.17 5.68
N TRP A 783 20.55 6.11 5.20
CA TRP A 783 20.22 7.55 5.23
C TRP A 783 19.81 8.05 6.63
N PHE A 784 20.56 7.68 7.67
CA PHE A 784 20.28 8.01 9.07
C PHE A 784 21.28 9.00 9.66
N HIS A 785 20.90 9.75 10.68
CA HIS A 785 21.84 10.57 11.44
C HIS A 785 22.59 9.74 12.49
N LEU A 786 23.84 10.12 12.80
CA LEU A 786 24.63 9.48 13.85
C LEU A 786 25.36 10.52 14.69
N ALA A 787 25.17 10.47 16.01
CA ALA A 787 25.96 11.26 16.96
C ALA A 787 27.21 10.49 17.43
N PRO A 788 28.18 11.18 18.06
CA PRO A 788 29.34 10.51 18.66
C PRO A 788 28.95 9.50 19.73
N GLY A 789 29.61 8.35 19.72
CA GLY A 789 29.35 7.29 20.68
C GLY A 789 29.87 5.94 20.23
N PRO A 790 29.37 4.85 20.83
CA PRO A 790 29.65 3.49 20.38
C PRO A 790 29.26 3.30 18.91
N ALA A 791 29.97 2.41 18.22
CA ALA A 791 29.65 2.09 16.84
C ALA A 791 28.22 1.55 16.70
N ARG A 792 27.49 2.05 15.71
CA ARG A 792 26.18 1.56 15.31
C ARG A 792 26.36 0.44 14.31
N ARG A 793 25.81 -0.73 14.64
CA ARG A 793 25.82 -1.90 13.75
C ARG A 793 24.66 -1.86 12.77
N ILE A 794 24.95 -2.02 11.49
CA ILE A 794 23.98 -2.10 10.40
C ILE A 794 24.11 -3.46 9.72
N GLY A 795 23.12 -4.34 9.90
CA GLY A 795 23.07 -5.62 9.19
C GLY A 795 22.95 -5.44 7.68
N LEU A 796 23.59 -6.31 6.91
CA LEU A 796 23.57 -6.34 5.45
C LEU A 796 22.75 -7.56 4.98
N MET A 797 21.62 -7.30 4.33
CA MET A 797 20.72 -8.33 3.81
C MET A 797 21.04 -8.60 2.34
N PRO A 798 21.31 -9.85 1.92
CA PRO A 798 21.55 -10.15 0.51
C PRO A 798 20.37 -9.73 -0.37
N LEU A 799 20.67 -9.15 -1.53
CA LEU A 799 19.65 -8.88 -2.55
C LEU A 799 19.19 -10.20 -3.19
N PRO A 800 17.90 -10.33 -3.59
CA PRO A 800 17.37 -11.57 -4.17
C PRO A 800 18.09 -12.07 -5.42
N ALA A 801 18.73 -11.16 -6.17
CA ALA A 801 19.50 -11.46 -7.39
C ALA A 801 21.01 -11.64 -7.14
N ALA A 802 21.46 -11.62 -5.87
CA ALA A 802 22.85 -11.87 -5.55
C ALA A 802 23.17 -13.37 -5.73
N ASP A 803 24.22 -13.69 -6.50
CA ASP A 803 24.73 -15.05 -6.62
C ASP A 803 25.02 -15.63 -5.23
N ALA A 804 24.68 -16.90 -4.99
CA ALA A 804 24.89 -17.56 -3.70
C ALA A 804 26.36 -17.46 -3.24
N ASP A 805 27.31 -17.51 -4.17
CA ASP A 805 28.73 -17.31 -3.91
C ASP A 805 29.07 -15.85 -3.51
N ALA A 806 28.42 -14.86 -4.10
CA ALA A 806 28.60 -13.43 -3.77
C ALA A 806 28.13 -13.08 -2.34
N THR A 807 27.18 -13.84 -1.80
CA THR A 807 26.69 -13.69 -0.42
C THR A 807 27.63 -14.28 0.64
N SER A 808 28.63 -15.08 0.23
CA SER A 808 29.62 -15.71 1.12
C SER A 808 30.94 -14.93 1.21
N THR A 809 31.20 -14.03 0.26
CA THR A 809 32.38 -13.17 0.25
C THR A 809 32.16 -11.92 1.09
N ARG A 810 33.17 -11.55 1.88
CA ARG A 810 33.13 -10.31 2.68
C ARG A 810 32.89 -9.11 1.75
N PRO A 811 31.82 -8.34 1.95
CA PRO A 811 31.43 -7.30 1.00
C PRO A 811 32.36 -6.09 1.10
N ALA A 812 32.53 -5.40 -0.03
CA ALA A 812 33.15 -4.07 -0.07
C ALA A 812 32.05 -3.02 0.01
N CYS A 813 32.06 -2.20 1.06
CA CYS A 813 31.06 -1.15 1.24
C CYS A 813 31.69 0.25 1.18
N GLU A 814 30.92 1.21 0.68
CA GLU A 814 31.21 2.64 0.72
C GLU A 814 30.24 3.32 1.69
N ILE A 815 30.76 4.13 2.61
CA ILE A 815 29.97 4.84 3.63
C ILE A 815 30.28 6.33 3.55
N THR A 816 29.22 7.14 3.43
CA THR A 816 29.32 8.59 3.23
C THR A 816 28.26 9.32 4.07
N ALA A 817 28.48 10.61 4.36
CA ALA A 817 27.50 11.51 4.96
C ALA A 817 27.49 12.84 4.21
N ILE A 818 26.38 13.59 4.23
CA ILE A 818 26.17 14.82 3.42
C ILE A 818 27.19 15.95 3.71
N GLY A 819 27.90 15.89 4.84
CA GLY A 819 28.93 16.85 5.24
C GLY A 819 30.37 16.34 5.17
N SER A 820 30.60 15.05 4.89
CA SER A 820 31.93 14.45 4.95
C SER A 820 32.75 14.79 3.71
N ALA A 821 34.04 15.10 3.90
CA ALA A 821 34.93 15.41 2.80
C ALA A 821 35.21 14.23 1.86
N PHE A 822 35.21 12.99 2.39
CA PHE A 822 35.53 11.78 1.64
C PHE A 822 34.68 10.58 2.12
N PRO A 823 34.32 9.66 1.21
CA PRO A 823 33.75 8.37 1.58
C PRO A 823 34.75 7.51 2.37
N VAL A 824 34.23 6.59 3.19
CA VAL A 824 34.98 5.52 3.84
C VAL A 824 34.71 4.20 3.12
N HIS A 825 35.77 3.53 2.67
CA HIS A 825 35.70 2.21 2.02
C HIS A 825 36.18 1.12 2.97
N VAL A 826 35.40 0.04 3.12
CA VAL A 826 35.66 -1.07 4.06
C VAL A 826 35.35 -2.44 3.50
#